data_AF-A0A086JFX3-F1
#
_entry.id   AF-A0A086JFX3-F1
#
_cell.length_a   1.000
_cell.length_b   1.000
_cell.length_c   1.000
_cell.angle_alpha   90.00
_cell.angle_beta   90.00
_cell.angle_gamma   90.00
#
_symmetry.space_group_name_H-M   'P 1'
#
loop_
_entity.id
_entity.type
_entity.pdbx_description
1 polymer ?
#
loop_
_entity_poly.entity_id
_entity_poly.type
_entity_poly.pdbx_seq_one_letter_code
_entity_poly.pdbx_strand_id
1 'polypeptide(L)'
;MRGFVYLFSAICFILSLRGLSTPETAKRGNILGMTGMGAAILITFSTEGFGGHYAAFFLTIAPPAIVGVYIAQSVSMVQMPQLVALFHSFVGLAAVLVGISSFHAGLGESGTNATRAVETAVGEFVAAVTFTGSLVAAAKLHELMDPKSLKIPGRHAINAMTVAAVAVVGITFCATADTTTKIICLYTLITLSLWLGFHLVASIGGADMPVVISMLNSYSGFATAASGFMLDNNLLIIAGSLIGSSGAILSYIMCRGMNRDLWSVVLGGWEDAPAEGVPGVEGVVREISPDSVAEEVLLAKKVLIVPGYGMAVSRCQSDVADIAQILASRGVEVEFGIHPVAGRMPGHMNVLLAEANVSYRSVKEMSEVNKQMLEYDVVIVVGANDTVNPASLEPGTKIYGMPVIEVWKAKRVIVLKRSLAPGYAAIDNPLFFLDNTRMLFGNAKDTTTAIFACLSQRAAFVGKSAVFLDLEGGARALEEGRRETPPTTWPSPKRTVGVLKDSNGRGTPLVSLAPRFVKRLRKQAFRVIVESGAGAEANFSDDDYVKAGAEIMPNADTVISRSDVILKVSVPSEELIRRIPRGKILISHVFPGQNAPLLELMASQGLTALAVDEVPRITRAQNVDVKSSMQGLQGYRAVLEAFNALPRLSKTSITAAGRVDAARVLVLGAGVAGLQAISTAHGLQAEVFAYDVRAATREEVESCGGTFLSVELEEEGEVEGGYAREMGEAYEMAQKQMLSRVVPNVDVIICTAAIHGKPSPKLISNDMLATMRPGSVVIDLATEFGDRRSNWGGNVEGSPTDGETQIHGVTIIGRSRIETQMPTQASELFSMNMSNLLEELGGGENFRIDLTNEVIKGLCCVHEGRVSWAPPEPLPRRPPTPSPRSSPRLVPPKEVSLLDQLVTSDAFFAMSLVCTAAFAGLLGVTLKALELQQFTLLALSLIVGYYSVWSVTPALHTPLMSVTNALSGVIIIGSMLEYGPSATSASAICALCATFFSSLNIAGGFYVTQRMMQMFQIA
;
A
#
# COMPACT_ATOMS: atom_id res chain seq x y z
N MET A 1 35.22 35.29 2.23
CA MET A 1 33.78 35.50 2.53
C MET A 1 32.87 34.95 1.42
N ARG A 2 32.96 35.43 0.16
CA ARG A 2 32.13 34.97 -0.97
C ARG A 2 32.02 33.44 -1.12
N GLY A 3 33.15 32.74 -1.16
CA GLY A 3 33.17 31.27 -1.29
C GLY A 3 32.43 30.54 -0.17
N PHE A 4 32.48 31.05 1.07
CA PHE A 4 31.75 30.46 2.20
C PHE A 4 30.23 30.65 2.07
N VAL A 5 29.76 31.81 1.59
CA VAL A 5 28.33 32.05 1.38
C VAL A 5 27.79 31.23 0.20
N TYR A 6 28.58 31.05 -0.87
CA TYR A 6 28.23 30.13 -1.95
C TYR A 6 28.17 28.68 -1.47
N LEU A 7 29.11 28.24 -0.64
CA LEU A 7 29.05 26.92 -0.02
C LEU A 7 27.81 26.76 0.87
N PHE A 8 27.50 27.76 1.71
CA PHE A 8 26.28 27.78 2.53
C PHE A 8 25.02 27.67 1.67
N SER A 9 24.92 28.46 0.59
CA SER A 9 23.78 28.46 -0.34
C SER A 9 23.64 27.10 -1.02
N ALA A 10 24.75 26.50 -1.47
CA ALA A 10 24.78 25.16 -2.04
C ALA A 10 24.30 24.08 -1.04
N ILE A 11 24.77 24.13 0.22
CA ILE A 11 24.30 23.24 1.29
C ILE A 11 22.80 23.42 1.51
N CYS A 12 22.31 24.65 1.57
CA CYS A 12 20.88 24.95 1.67
C CYS A 12 20.07 24.35 0.51
N PHE A 13 20.57 24.41 -0.73
CA PHE A 13 19.91 23.80 -1.89
C PHE A 13 19.88 22.28 -1.81
N ILE A 14 20.99 21.65 -1.41
CA ILE A 14 21.04 20.19 -1.19
C ILE A 14 20.06 19.78 -0.09
N LEU A 15 20.04 20.49 1.05
CA LEU A 15 19.12 20.22 2.14
C LEU A 15 17.66 20.57 1.80
N SER A 16 17.43 21.50 0.86
CA SER A 16 16.10 21.79 0.32
C SER A 16 15.54 20.58 -0.42
N LEU A 17 16.35 19.91 -1.25
CA LEU A 17 15.94 18.69 -1.94
C LEU A 17 15.79 17.51 -0.98
N ARG A 18 16.77 17.32 -0.09
CA ARG A 18 16.70 16.25 0.93
C ARG A 18 15.52 16.43 1.87
N GLY A 19 15.15 17.67 2.20
CA GLY A 19 13.99 17.97 3.04
C GLY A 19 12.67 17.49 2.43
N LEU A 20 12.61 17.18 1.14
CA LEU A 20 11.44 16.60 0.49
C LEU A 20 11.36 15.07 0.64
N SER A 21 12.21 14.44 1.48
CA SER A 21 12.15 13.00 1.72
C SER A 21 10.91 12.56 2.48
N THR A 22 10.31 13.43 3.30
CA THR A 22 9.06 13.14 4.01
C THR A 22 8.17 14.38 4.14
N PRO A 23 6.83 14.25 4.24
CA PRO A 23 5.93 15.40 4.41
C PRO A 23 6.28 16.30 5.61
N GLU A 24 6.77 15.71 6.70
CA GLU A 24 7.16 16.42 7.94
C GLU A 24 8.34 17.37 7.74
N THR A 25 9.29 16.96 6.90
CA THR A 25 10.53 17.70 6.64
C THR A 25 10.40 18.67 5.46
N ALA A 26 9.39 18.47 4.60
CA ALA A 26 9.23 19.19 3.33
C ALA A 26 9.07 20.71 3.46
N LYS A 27 8.35 21.17 4.49
CA LYS A 27 8.23 22.62 4.81
C LYS A 27 9.59 23.24 5.16
N ARG A 28 10.41 22.53 5.95
CA ARG A 28 11.76 22.98 6.31
C ARG A 28 12.67 22.98 5.08
N GLY A 29 12.53 21.99 4.21
CA GLY A 29 13.21 21.95 2.91
C GLY A 29 12.98 23.23 2.09
N ASN A 30 11.72 23.63 1.90
CA ASN A 30 11.38 24.85 1.16
C ASN A 30 11.99 26.12 1.78
N ILE A 31 11.97 26.24 3.11
CA ILE A 31 12.59 27.36 3.84
C ILE A 31 14.10 27.41 3.62
N LEU A 32 14.77 26.25 3.63
CA LEU A 32 16.21 26.18 3.34
C LEU A 32 16.51 26.62 1.91
N GLY A 33 15.69 26.23 0.93
CA GLY A 33 15.81 26.71 -0.45
C GLY A 33 15.70 28.23 -0.57
N MET A 34 14.68 28.84 0.07
CA MET A 34 14.52 30.30 0.11
C MET A 34 15.69 31.00 0.80
N THR A 35 16.18 30.43 1.91
CA THR A 35 17.31 30.97 2.67
C THR A 35 18.60 30.95 1.84
N GLY A 36 18.86 29.83 1.15
CA GLY A 36 20.01 29.70 0.24
C GLY A 36 19.94 30.69 -0.92
N MET A 37 18.76 30.87 -1.53
CA MET A 37 18.57 31.82 -2.63
C MET A 37 18.79 33.26 -2.17
N GLY A 38 18.21 33.65 -1.02
CA GLY A 38 18.40 34.98 -0.44
C GLY A 38 19.87 35.26 -0.11
N ALA A 39 20.56 34.30 0.52
CA ALA A 39 21.98 34.43 0.82
C ALA A 39 22.83 34.60 -0.45
N ALA A 40 22.50 33.86 -1.51
CA ALA A 40 23.18 33.94 -2.80
C ALA A 40 23.01 35.31 -3.47
N ILE A 41 21.80 35.85 -3.52
CA ILE A 41 21.53 37.20 -4.05
C ILE A 41 22.27 38.27 -3.23
N LEU A 42 22.21 38.17 -1.90
CA LEU A 42 22.83 39.16 -1.01
C LEU A 42 24.35 39.24 -1.18
N ILE A 43 25.04 38.10 -1.30
CA ILE A 43 26.50 38.10 -1.51
C ILE A 43 26.87 38.58 -2.92
N THR A 44 25.98 38.46 -3.91
CA THR A 44 26.21 39.00 -5.26
C THR A 44 26.25 40.53 -5.25
N PHE A 45 25.59 41.22 -4.32
CA PHE A 45 25.73 42.68 -4.20
C PHE A 45 27.15 43.14 -3.87
N SER A 46 27.97 42.28 -3.28
CA SER A 46 29.37 42.60 -2.97
C SER A 46 30.35 42.21 -4.08
N THR A 47 29.88 41.74 -5.24
CA THR A 47 30.77 41.41 -6.36
C THR A 47 31.03 42.62 -7.23
N GLU A 48 32.26 42.73 -7.75
CA GLU A 48 32.63 43.82 -8.67
C GLU A 48 31.75 43.81 -9.93
N GLY A 49 31.38 42.62 -10.43
CA GLY A 49 30.49 42.49 -11.59
C GLY A 49 29.10 43.09 -11.40
N PHE A 50 28.57 43.17 -10.17
CA PHE A 50 27.30 43.85 -9.91
C PHE A 50 27.41 45.38 -10.03
N GLY A 51 28.60 45.95 -9.78
CA GLY A 51 28.88 47.38 -10.03
C GLY A 51 28.05 48.38 -9.22
N GLY A 52 27.35 47.96 -8.15
CA GLY A 52 26.53 48.85 -7.32
C GLY A 52 25.18 49.26 -7.91
N HIS A 53 24.67 48.53 -8.91
CA HIS A 53 23.42 48.83 -9.62
C HIS A 53 22.14 48.47 -8.83
N TYR A 54 22.05 48.89 -7.56
CA TYR A 54 20.93 48.57 -6.66
C TYR A 54 19.57 49.02 -7.20
N ALA A 55 19.48 50.25 -7.71
CA ALA A 55 18.22 50.78 -8.24
C ALA A 55 17.70 49.95 -9.42
N ALA A 56 18.58 49.59 -10.36
CA ALA A 56 18.23 48.76 -11.50
C ALA A 56 17.75 47.36 -11.05
N PHE A 57 18.45 46.75 -10.09
CA PHE A 57 18.06 45.45 -9.54
C PHE A 57 16.67 45.49 -8.89
N PHE A 58 16.44 46.41 -7.93
CA PHE A 58 15.17 46.45 -7.18
C PHE A 58 13.97 46.84 -8.04
N LEU A 59 14.15 47.76 -9.00
CA LEU A 59 13.10 48.12 -9.96
C LEU A 59 12.74 46.96 -10.89
N THR A 60 13.71 46.10 -11.19
CA THR A 60 13.52 44.96 -12.10
C THR A 60 12.94 43.74 -11.38
N ILE A 61 13.32 43.47 -10.13
CA ILE A 61 12.87 42.29 -9.37
C ILE A 61 11.46 42.46 -8.79
N ALA A 62 11.05 43.67 -8.40
CA ALA A 62 9.81 43.85 -7.64
C ALA A 62 8.53 43.54 -8.46
N PRO A 63 8.32 44.07 -9.69
CA PRO A 63 7.14 43.77 -10.49
C PRO A 63 6.96 42.27 -10.82
N PRO A 64 7.98 41.56 -11.37
CA PRO A 64 7.83 40.13 -11.70
C PRO A 64 7.70 39.25 -10.46
N ALA A 65 8.30 39.60 -9.32
CA ALA A 65 8.09 38.85 -8.08
C ALA A 65 6.61 38.91 -7.64
N ILE A 66 5.99 40.08 -7.69
CA ILE A 66 4.56 40.26 -7.37
C ILE A 66 3.69 39.48 -8.37
N VAL A 67 3.98 39.60 -9.67
CA VAL A 67 3.27 38.87 -10.73
C VAL A 67 3.43 37.35 -10.55
N GLY A 68 4.63 36.87 -10.25
CA GLY A 68 4.92 35.46 -10.01
C GLY A 68 4.12 34.90 -8.83
N VAL A 69 4.06 35.63 -7.71
CA VAL A 69 3.23 35.25 -6.56
C VAL A 69 1.74 35.29 -6.91
N TYR A 70 1.28 36.32 -7.62
CA TYR A 70 -0.11 36.44 -8.04
C TYR A 70 -0.55 35.28 -8.96
N ILE A 71 0.26 34.93 -9.96
CA ILE A 71 0.01 33.77 -10.83
C ILE A 71 -0.02 32.49 -9.99
N ALA A 72 1.00 32.30 -9.14
CA ALA A 72 1.12 31.13 -8.28
C ALA A 72 -0.07 30.97 -7.32
N GLN A 73 -0.65 32.07 -6.83
CA GLN A 73 -1.82 32.06 -5.96
C GLN A 73 -3.12 31.76 -6.72
N SER A 74 -3.24 32.26 -7.96
CA SER A 74 -4.48 32.22 -8.74
C SER A 74 -4.72 30.90 -9.48
N VAL A 75 -3.66 30.14 -9.77
CA VAL A 75 -3.75 28.88 -10.54
C VAL A 75 -4.22 27.72 -9.68
N SER A 76 -5.17 26.92 -10.17
CA SER A 76 -5.67 25.72 -9.48
C SER A 76 -4.66 24.57 -9.47
N MET A 77 -4.73 23.66 -8.49
CA MET A 77 -3.79 22.51 -8.40
C MET A 77 -3.89 21.54 -9.59
N VAL A 78 -5.06 21.47 -10.23
CA VAL A 78 -5.27 20.69 -11.47
C VAL A 78 -4.41 21.23 -12.63
N GLN A 79 -4.12 22.55 -12.61
CA GLN A 79 -3.37 23.26 -13.64
C GLN A 79 -1.87 23.40 -13.30
N MET A 80 -1.41 22.71 -12.26
CA MET A 80 -0.01 22.74 -11.85
C MET A 80 0.98 22.27 -12.92
N PRO A 81 0.68 21.22 -13.73
CA PRO A 81 1.58 20.76 -14.79
C PRO A 81 2.02 21.83 -15.78
N GLN A 82 1.06 22.60 -16.32
CA GLN A 82 1.35 23.66 -17.29
C GLN A 82 2.03 24.87 -16.66
N LEU A 83 1.76 25.17 -15.39
CA LEU A 83 2.41 26.29 -14.70
C LEU A 83 3.89 25.99 -14.45
N VAL A 84 4.22 24.76 -14.02
CA VAL A 84 5.62 24.32 -13.86
C VAL A 84 6.35 24.33 -15.22
N ALA A 85 5.72 23.81 -16.27
CA ALA A 85 6.28 23.87 -17.63
C ALA A 85 6.54 25.33 -18.05
N LEU A 86 5.59 26.23 -17.85
CA LEU A 86 5.74 27.65 -18.17
C LEU A 86 6.91 28.28 -17.40
N PHE A 87 7.06 27.99 -16.12
CA PHE A 87 8.15 28.52 -15.30
C PHE A 87 9.53 28.03 -15.75
N HIS A 88 9.68 26.77 -16.17
CA HIS A 88 10.92 26.29 -16.80
C HIS A 88 11.27 27.07 -18.07
N SER A 89 10.26 27.53 -18.83
CA SER A 89 10.51 28.35 -20.03
C SER A 89 11.20 29.68 -19.68
N PHE A 90 10.80 30.31 -18.56
CA PHE A 90 11.41 31.56 -18.10
C PHE A 90 12.87 31.38 -17.69
N VAL A 91 13.23 30.22 -17.12
CA VAL A 91 14.62 29.88 -16.79
C VAL A 91 15.45 29.71 -18.05
N GLY A 92 14.94 28.96 -19.05
CA GLY A 92 15.60 28.80 -20.34
C GLY A 92 15.81 30.15 -21.04
N LEU A 93 14.79 31.01 -21.05
CA LEU A 93 14.89 32.36 -21.62
C LEU A 93 15.88 33.24 -20.86
N ALA A 94 15.87 33.21 -19.53
CA ALA A 94 16.84 33.94 -18.72
C ALA A 94 18.28 33.49 -19.02
N ALA A 95 18.53 32.18 -19.16
CA ALA A 95 19.84 31.65 -19.51
C ALA A 95 20.31 32.09 -20.91
N VAL A 96 19.43 32.06 -21.93
CA VAL A 96 19.73 32.61 -23.27
C VAL A 96 20.09 34.10 -23.19
N LEU A 97 19.32 34.88 -22.42
CA LEU A 97 19.58 36.31 -22.29
C LEU A 97 20.89 36.61 -21.55
N VAL A 98 21.25 35.79 -20.55
CA VAL A 98 22.53 35.88 -19.84
C VAL A 98 23.70 35.55 -20.77
N GLY A 99 23.62 34.53 -21.62
CA GLY A 99 24.69 34.20 -22.55
C GLY A 99 24.81 35.18 -23.72
N ILE A 100 23.70 35.72 -24.23
CA ILE A 100 23.74 36.88 -25.15
C ILE A 100 24.42 38.08 -24.46
N SER A 101 24.06 38.40 -23.22
CA SER A 101 24.68 39.52 -22.51
C SER A 101 26.19 39.33 -22.34
N SER A 102 26.60 38.18 -21.82
CA SER A 102 28.00 37.84 -21.57
C SER A 102 28.83 37.83 -22.84
N PHE A 103 28.29 37.28 -23.94
CA PHE A 103 28.94 37.33 -25.24
C PHE A 103 29.16 38.77 -25.73
N HIS A 104 28.12 39.62 -25.68
CA HIS A 104 28.21 41.02 -26.15
C HIS A 104 29.07 41.90 -25.24
N ALA A 105 29.06 41.68 -23.93
CA ALA A 105 29.95 42.35 -22.99
C ALA A 105 31.43 42.03 -23.28
N GLY A 106 31.73 40.81 -23.75
CA GLY A 106 33.07 40.36 -24.11
C GLY A 106 33.60 40.80 -25.49
N LEU A 107 32.81 41.50 -26.32
CA LEU A 107 33.16 41.84 -27.72
C LEU A 107 34.32 42.86 -27.91
N GLY A 108 35.08 43.18 -26.86
CA GLY A 108 36.23 44.08 -26.91
C GLY A 108 37.48 43.61 -26.14
N GLU A 109 37.42 42.44 -25.49
CA GLU A 109 38.58 41.85 -24.81
C GLU A 109 39.38 40.95 -25.77
N SER A 110 40.71 40.93 -25.65
CA SER A 110 41.61 40.14 -26.49
C SER A 110 41.30 38.64 -26.42
N GLY A 111 40.51 38.15 -27.37
CA GLY A 111 40.28 36.74 -27.68
C GLY A 111 39.39 36.01 -26.67
N THR A 112 38.13 35.73 -27.03
CA THR A 112 37.36 34.68 -26.36
C THR A 112 38.13 33.35 -26.49
N ASN A 113 38.61 32.81 -25.36
CA ASN A 113 39.22 31.49 -25.31
C ASN A 113 38.26 30.44 -25.90
N ALA A 114 38.81 29.44 -26.63
CA ALA A 114 38.02 28.37 -27.24
C ALA A 114 37.11 27.65 -26.23
N THR A 115 37.55 27.48 -24.97
CA THR A 115 36.76 26.92 -23.87
C THR A 115 35.48 27.71 -23.61
N ARG A 116 35.57 29.04 -23.46
CA ARG A 116 34.41 29.91 -23.23
C ARG A 116 33.45 29.93 -24.41
N ALA A 117 33.97 29.84 -25.63
CA ALA A 117 33.12 29.72 -26.82
C ALA A 117 32.33 28.41 -26.82
N VAL A 118 32.94 27.29 -26.40
CA VAL A 118 32.24 26.00 -26.26
C VAL A 118 31.17 26.08 -25.16
N GLU A 119 31.50 26.64 -23.99
CA GLU A 119 30.56 26.82 -22.87
C GLU A 119 29.34 27.65 -23.29
N THR A 120 29.56 28.75 -24.02
CA THR A 120 28.49 29.61 -24.56
C THR A 120 27.64 28.84 -25.56
N ALA A 121 28.24 28.17 -26.55
CA ALA A 121 27.51 27.44 -27.58
C ALA A 121 26.65 26.31 -27.01
N VAL A 122 27.18 25.54 -26.06
CA VAL A 122 26.45 24.46 -25.38
C VAL A 122 25.35 25.03 -24.47
N GLY A 123 25.65 26.09 -23.71
CA GLY A 123 24.68 26.74 -22.83
C GLY A 123 23.48 27.30 -23.60
N GLU A 124 23.73 28.03 -24.67
CA GLU A 124 22.69 28.62 -25.53
C GLU A 124 21.84 27.55 -26.22
N PHE A 125 22.46 26.46 -26.70
CA PHE A 125 21.74 25.34 -27.28
C PHE A 125 20.73 24.75 -26.29
N VAL A 126 21.19 24.38 -25.08
CA VAL A 126 20.34 23.75 -24.06
C VAL A 126 19.27 24.74 -23.57
N ALA A 127 19.63 26.01 -23.36
CA ALA A 127 18.73 27.05 -22.88
C ALA A 127 17.60 27.36 -23.88
N ALA A 128 17.92 27.49 -25.16
CA ALA A 128 16.94 27.78 -26.21
C ALA A 128 15.98 26.60 -26.47
N VAL A 129 16.49 25.36 -26.45
CA VAL A 129 15.66 24.15 -26.52
C VAL A 129 14.72 24.08 -25.31
N THR A 130 15.22 24.39 -24.12
CA THR A 130 14.42 24.42 -22.88
C THR A 130 13.30 25.45 -22.96
N PHE A 131 13.60 26.68 -23.40
CA PHE A 131 12.62 27.76 -23.49
C PHE A 131 11.43 27.38 -24.38
N THR A 132 11.70 27.03 -25.63
CA THR A 132 10.64 26.72 -26.61
C THR A 132 9.96 25.39 -26.33
N GLY A 133 10.72 24.36 -25.92
CA GLY A 133 10.15 23.07 -25.55
C GLY A 133 9.17 23.19 -24.38
N SER A 134 9.52 23.95 -23.34
CA SER A 134 8.67 24.19 -22.18
C SER A 134 7.42 25.00 -22.52
N LEU A 135 7.52 25.97 -23.42
CA LEU A 135 6.36 26.73 -23.88
C LEU A 135 5.36 25.84 -24.65
N VAL A 136 5.86 24.95 -25.51
CA VAL A 136 5.03 23.98 -26.22
C VAL A 136 4.39 22.98 -25.27
N ALA A 137 5.15 22.46 -24.29
CA ALA A 137 4.61 21.56 -23.27
C ALA A 137 3.48 22.23 -22.47
N ALA A 138 3.69 23.47 -22.04
CA ALA A 138 2.67 24.27 -21.35
C ALA A 138 1.43 24.49 -22.22
N ALA A 139 1.60 24.83 -23.51
CA ALA A 139 0.51 25.03 -24.45
C ALA A 139 -0.31 23.75 -24.70
N LYS A 140 0.34 22.58 -24.83
CA LYS A 140 -0.36 21.29 -24.96
C LYS A 140 -1.15 20.93 -23.71
N LEU A 141 -0.54 21.10 -22.53
CA LEU A 141 -1.18 20.77 -21.25
C LEU A 141 -2.33 21.71 -20.93
N HIS A 142 -2.25 22.97 -21.37
CA HIS A 142 -3.31 23.95 -21.27
C HIS A 142 -4.35 23.85 -22.40
N GLU A 143 -4.16 22.92 -23.34
CA GLU A 143 -5.07 22.66 -24.47
C GLU A 143 -5.21 23.87 -25.42
N LEU A 144 -4.20 24.75 -25.45
CA LEU A 144 -4.04 25.80 -26.47
C LEU A 144 -3.51 25.23 -27.78
N MET A 145 -2.86 24.06 -27.73
CA MET A 145 -2.38 23.31 -28.88
C MET A 145 -2.91 21.87 -28.82
N ASP A 146 -3.09 21.23 -29.97
CA ASP A 146 -3.57 19.85 -30.04
C ASP A 146 -2.66 18.93 -29.17
N PRO A 147 -3.23 18.18 -28.21
CA PRO A 147 -2.48 17.23 -27.41
C PRO A 147 -1.83 16.11 -28.24
N LYS A 148 -2.31 15.82 -29.46
CA LYS A 148 -1.74 14.77 -30.32
C LYS A 148 -0.31 15.08 -30.76
N SER A 149 0.41 14.04 -31.17
CA SER A 149 1.73 14.20 -31.77
C SER A 149 1.62 14.93 -33.11
N LEU A 150 2.45 15.97 -33.31
CA LEU A 150 2.59 16.60 -34.62
C LEU A 150 3.35 15.66 -35.56
N LYS A 151 2.66 15.08 -36.54
CA LYS A 151 3.25 14.14 -37.50
C LYS A 151 3.63 14.84 -38.81
N ILE A 152 4.89 15.23 -38.93
CA ILE A 152 5.48 15.72 -40.19
C ILE A 152 6.22 14.57 -40.89
N PRO A 153 6.03 14.35 -42.21
CA PRO A 153 6.81 13.35 -42.96
C PRO A 153 8.31 13.57 -42.79
N GLY A 154 9.05 12.53 -42.37
CA GLY A 154 10.50 12.64 -42.15
C GLY A 154 10.91 13.42 -40.89
N ARG A 155 10.03 13.63 -39.89
CA ARG A 155 10.32 14.38 -38.65
C ARG A 155 11.66 14.02 -37.98
N HIS A 156 12.04 12.74 -37.98
CA HIS A 156 13.30 12.27 -37.39
C HIS A 156 14.52 12.77 -38.18
N ALA A 157 14.44 12.78 -39.51
CA ALA A 157 15.47 13.34 -40.36
C ALA A 157 15.55 14.86 -40.16
N ILE A 158 14.42 15.56 -40.04
CA ILE A 158 14.39 17.01 -39.76
C ILE A 158 15.10 17.32 -38.43
N ASN A 159 14.78 16.58 -37.37
CA ASN A 159 15.43 16.73 -36.07
C ASN A 159 16.93 16.43 -36.14
N ALA A 160 17.32 15.31 -36.76
CA ALA A 160 18.72 14.93 -36.91
C ALA A 160 19.53 15.96 -37.72
N MET A 161 18.96 16.46 -38.83
CA MET A 161 19.58 17.50 -39.64
C MET A 161 19.70 18.83 -38.87
N THR A 162 18.69 19.19 -38.08
CA THR A 162 18.74 20.40 -37.24
C THR A 162 19.84 20.29 -36.19
N VAL A 163 19.96 19.14 -35.50
CA VAL A 163 21.06 18.88 -34.55
C VAL A 163 22.42 18.93 -35.23
N ALA A 164 22.56 18.32 -36.41
CA ALA A 164 23.80 18.39 -37.19
C ALA A 164 24.14 19.83 -37.60
N ALA A 165 23.15 20.62 -38.03
CA ALA A 165 23.33 22.03 -38.37
C ALA A 165 23.76 22.86 -37.14
N VAL A 166 23.12 22.66 -35.98
CA VAL A 166 23.53 23.29 -34.72
C VAL A 166 24.97 22.94 -34.37
N ALA A 167 25.37 21.67 -34.48
CA ALA A 167 26.73 21.23 -34.21
C ALA A 167 27.76 21.89 -35.14
N VAL A 168 27.48 21.95 -36.45
CA VAL A 168 28.35 22.61 -37.43
C VAL A 168 28.47 24.11 -37.16
N VAL A 169 27.36 24.78 -36.87
CA VAL A 169 27.35 26.22 -36.54
C VAL A 169 28.11 26.47 -35.22
N GLY A 170 27.93 25.60 -34.22
CA GLY A 170 28.65 25.66 -32.94
C GLY A 170 30.15 25.45 -33.08
N ILE A 171 30.59 24.47 -33.89
CA ILE A 171 32.01 24.27 -34.20
C ILE A 171 32.58 25.49 -34.92
N THR A 172 31.82 26.06 -35.86
CA THR A 172 32.23 27.26 -36.60
C THR A 172 32.35 28.47 -35.66
N PHE A 173 31.41 28.63 -34.73
CA PHE A 173 31.45 29.65 -33.68
C PHE A 173 32.72 29.55 -32.81
N CYS A 174 33.09 28.32 -32.42
CA CYS A 174 34.29 28.07 -31.62
C CYS A 174 35.59 28.24 -32.40
N ALA A 175 35.60 27.90 -33.69
CA ALA A 175 36.80 27.90 -34.53
C ALA A 175 37.13 29.26 -35.16
N THR A 176 36.12 30.09 -35.44
CA THR A 176 36.34 31.39 -36.08
C THR A 176 36.91 32.41 -35.11
N ALA A 177 37.79 33.29 -35.61
CA ALA A 177 38.27 34.46 -34.87
C ALA A 177 37.52 35.75 -35.26
N ASP A 178 36.78 35.73 -36.38
CA ASP A 178 36.07 36.90 -36.88
C ASP A 178 34.81 37.20 -36.06
N THR A 179 34.75 38.40 -35.48
CA THR A 179 33.65 38.85 -34.62
C THR A 179 32.31 38.84 -35.34
N THR A 180 32.26 39.25 -36.60
CA THR A 180 31.02 39.28 -37.38
C THR A 180 30.47 37.87 -37.58
N THR A 181 31.34 36.94 -37.97
CA THR A 181 31.01 35.53 -38.10
C THR A 181 30.56 34.93 -36.76
N LYS A 182 31.21 35.25 -35.63
CA LYS A 182 30.76 34.78 -34.31
C LYS A 182 29.35 35.23 -33.97
N ILE A 183 29.04 36.51 -34.18
CA ILE A 183 27.70 37.06 -33.94
C ILE A 183 26.67 36.29 -34.79
N ILE A 184 26.94 36.12 -36.09
CA ILE A 184 26.05 35.39 -37.00
C ILE A 184 25.86 33.95 -36.53
N CYS A 185 26.94 33.25 -36.19
CA CYS A 185 26.88 31.87 -35.72
C CYS A 185 26.09 31.75 -34.41
N LEU A 186 26.28 32.65 -33.45
CA LEU A 186 25.55 32.63 -32.18
C LEU A 186 24.04 32.75 -32.38
N TYR A 187 23.58 33.78 -33.11
CA TYR A 187 22.16 33.97 -33.35
C TYR A 187 21.55 32.88 -34.23
N THR A 188 22.32 32.34 -35.18
CA THR A 188 21.89 31.19 -35.99
C THR A 188 21.74 29.94 -35.13
N LEU A 189 22.71 29.69 -34.23
CA LEU A 189 22.66 28.59 -33.27
C LEU A 189 21.43 28.70 -32.37
N ILE A 190 21.17 29.87 -31.79
CA ILE A 190 19.99 30.12 -30.96
C ILE A 190 18.72 29.87 -31.76
N THR A 191 18.60 30.43 -32.97
CA THR A 191 17.40 30.28 -33.81
C THR A 191 17.11 28.82 -34.17
N LEU A 192 18.14 28.06 -34.58
CA LEU A 192 18.00 26.63 -34.86
C LEU A 192 17.63 25.83 -33.60
N SER A 193 18.15 26.22 -32.44
CA SER A 193 17.86 25.58 -31.15
C SER A 193 16.43 25.87 -30.68
N LEU A 194 15.92 27.09 -30.88
CA LEU A 194 14.52 27.46 -30.65
C LEU A 194 13.58 26.65 -31.54
N TRP A 195 13.93 26.50 -32.82
CA TRP A 195 13.18 25.65 -33.74
C TRP A 195 13.18 24.18 -33.30
N LEU A 196 14.35 23.66 -32.92
CA LEU A 196 14.49 22.28 -32.46
C LEU A 196 13.64 22.02 -31.22
N GLY A 197 13.69 22.89 -30.21
CA GLY A 197 12.89 22.76 -28.99
C GLY A 197 11.39 22.76 -29.27
N PHE A 198 10.93 23.65 -30.15
CA PHE A 198 9.54 23.65 -30.64
C PHE A 198 9.17 22.32 -31.30
N HIS A 199 9.91 21.91 -32.34
CA HIS A 199 9.55 20.77 -33.18
C HIS A 199 9.67 19.44 -32.43
N LEU A 200 10.70 19.28 -31.58
CA LEU A 200 10.91 18.09 -30.76
C LEU A 200 9.74 17.88 -29.80
N VAL A 201 9.34 18.89 -29.03
CA VAL A 201 8.24 18.76 -28.06
C VAL A 201 6.87 18.72 -28.75
N ALA A 202 6.68 19.46 -29.84
CA ALA A 202 5.44 19.39 -30.63
C ALA A 202 5.20 17.99 -31.21
N SER A 203 6.27 17.25 -31.51
CA SER A 203 6.21 15.87 -32.01
C SER A 203 5.89 14.84 -30.92
N ILE A 204 5.87 15.20 -29.63
CA ILE A 204 5.57 14.28 -28.52
C ILE A 204 4.10 14.36 -28.15
N GLY A 205 3.45 13.23 -27.87
CA GLY A 205 2.02 13.18 -27.50
C GLY A 205 1.74 13.70 -26.09
N GLY A 206 0.52 14.17 -25.86
CA GLY A 206 0.03 14.75 -24.60
C GLY A 206 0.17 13.81 -23.39
N ALA A 207 0.06 12.50 -23.63
CA ALA A 207 0.21 11.46 -22.61
C ALA A 207 1.63 11.39 -22.04
N ASP A 208 2.63 11.71 -22.85
CA ASP A 208 4.05 11.65 -22.49
C ASP A 208 4.59 12.99 -21.97
N MET A 209 3.78 14.05 -22.03
CA MET A 209 4.13 15.38 -21.51
C MET A 209 4.66 15.38 -20.07
N PRO A 210 4.17 14.56 -19.13
CA PRO A 210 4.72 14.53 -17.78
C PRO A 210 6.23 14.23 -17.78
N VAL A 211 6.69 13.28 -18.62
CA VAL A 211 8.11 12.92 -18.75
C VAL A 211 8.87 14.08 -19.40
N VAL A 212 8.28 14.70 -20.42
CA VAL A 212 8.89 15.85 -21.12
C VAL A 212 9.10 17.04 -20.18
N ILE A 213 8.14 17.34 -19.29
CA ILE A 213 8.29 18.42 -18.30
C ILE A 213 9.48 18.14 -17.38
N SER A 214 9.63 16.90 -16.90
CA SER A 214 10.75 16.51 -16.05
C SER A 214 12.10 16.57 -16.79
N MET A 215 12.11 16.20 -18.07
CA MET A 215 13.30 16.29 -18.92
C MET A 215 13.70 17.76 -19.17
N LEU A 216 12.73 18.63 -19.43
CA LEU A 216 12.97 20.07 -19.61
C LEU A 216 13.40 20.74 -18.30
N ASN A 217 12.93 20.26 -17.15
CA ASN A 217 13.47 20.67 -15.85
C ASN A 217 14.98 20.35 -15.74
N SER A 218 15.37 19.15 -16.15
CA SER A 218 16.78 18.74 -16.22
C SER A 218 17.59 19.67 -17.12
N TYR A 219 17.06 20.00 -18.31
CA TYR A 219 17.73 20.89 -19.25
C TYR A 219 17.87 22.32 -18.69
N SER A 220 16.88 22.81 -17.95
CA SER A 220 16.98 24.11 -17.25
C SER A 220 18.12 24.14 -16.22
N GLY A 221 18.35 23.02 -15.52
CA GLY A 221 19.48 22.84 -14.61
C GLY A 221 20.82 22.85 -15.35
N PHE A 222 20.93 22.07 -16.43
CA PHE A 222 22.16 22.04 -17.24
C PHE A 222 22.46 23.36 -17.95
N ALA A 223 21.45 24.09 -18.41
CA ALA A 223 21.60 25.45 -18.93
C ALA A 223 22.16 26.38 -17.85
N THR A 224 21.64 26.30 -16.62
CA THR A 224 22.14 27.08 -15.48
C THR A 224 23.59 26.73 -15.14
N ALA A 225 23.96 25.44 -15.20
CA ALA A 225 25.34 25.00 -14.97
C ALA A 225 26.29 25.53 -16.06
N ALA A 226 25.86 25.50 -17.32
CA ALA A 226 26.62 26.05 -18.45
C ALA A 226 26.84 27.57 -18.31
N SER A 227 25.80 28.33 -17.92
CA SER A 227 25.97 29.74 -17.56
C SER A 227 26.93 29.93 -16.37
N GLY A 228 26.99 28.96 -15.45
CA GLY A 228 27.96 28.95 -14.36
C GLY A 228 29.40 28.80 -14.82
N PHE A 229 29.68 27.93 -15.79
CA PHE A 229 31.01 27.83 -16.42
C PHE A 229 31.37 29.14 -17.14
N MET A 230 30.47 29.63 -17.99
CA MET A 230 30.65 30.86 -18.77
C MET A 230 30.97 32.09 -17.90
N LEU A 231 30.36 32.18 -16.70
CA LEU A 231 30.52 33.30 -15.77
C LEU A 231 31.51 33.02 -14.62
N ASP A 232 32.26 31.91 -14.68
CA ASP A 232 33.17 31.47 -13.63
C ASP A 232 32.54 31.44 -12.22
N ASN A 233 31.28 31.00 -12.13
CA ASN A 233 30.47 31.00 -10.91
C ASN A 233 30.18 29.60 -10.38
N ASN A 234 30.93 29.22 -9.34
CA ASN A 234 30.80 27.91 -8.68
C ASN A 234 29.39 27.59 -8.17
N LEU A 235 28.62 28.58 -7.69
CA LEU A 235 27.28 28.32 -7.17
C LEU A 235 26.30 27.97 -8.30
N LEU A 236 26.39 28.64 -9.45
CA LEU A 236 25.58 28.31 -10.63
C LEU A 236 25.90 26.90 -11.14
N ILE A 237 27.17 26.51 -11.15
CA ILE A 237 27.60 25.15 -11.52
C ILE A 237 26.99 24.12 -10.56
N ILE A 238 27.15 24.31 -9.25
CA ILE A 238 26.62 23.37 -8.25
C ILE A 238 25.09 23.29 -8.34
N ALA A 239 24.40 24.44 -8.27
CA ALA A 239 22.94 24.47 -8.28
C ALA A 239 22.36 23.92 -9.59
N GLY A 240 22.91 24.32 -10.74
CA GLY A 240 22.48 23.84 -12.05
C GLY A 240 22.68 22.34 -12.22
N SER A 241 23.83 21.81 -11.79
CA SER A 241 24.12 20.37 -11.85
C SER A 241 23.21 19.55 -10.94
N LEU A 242 22.92 20.07 -9.74
CA LEU A 242 22.02 19.46 -8.76
C LEU A 242 20.58 19.34 -9.32
N ILE A 243 20.10 20.40 -9.99
CA ILE A 243 18.77 20.45 -10.62
C ILE A 243 18.75 19.57 -11.88
N GLY A 244 19.83 19.61 -12.67
CA GLY A 244 20.00 18.82 -13.89
C GLY A 244 19.90 17.33 -13.63
N SER A 245 20.68 16.80 -12.68
CA SER A 245 20.61 15.38 -12.31
C SER A 245 19.26 15.00 -11.69
N SER A 246 18.66 15.90 -10.90
CA SER A 246 17.33 15.70 -10.31
C SER A 246 16.24 15.47 -11.36
N GLY A 247 16.14 16.36 -12.35
CA GLY A 247 15.16 16.23 -13.43
C GLY A 247 15.38 14.99 -14.30
N ALA A 248 16.64 14.60 -14.53
CA ALA A 248 16.99 13.41 -15.31
C ALA A 248 16.51 12.12 -14.62
N ILE A 249 16.72 12.01 -13.31
CA ILE A 249 16.31 10.84 -12.52
C ILE A 249 14.81 10.76 -12.41
N LEU A 250 14.13 11.89 -12.18
CA LEU A 250 12.68 11.90 -12.14
C LEU A 250 12.10 11.46 -13.49
N SER A 251 12.68 11.90 -14.61
CA SER A 251 12.30 11.44 -15.96
C SER A 251 12.45 9.92 -16.10
N TYR A 252 13.56 9.37 -15.59
CA TYR A 252 13.81 7.93 -15.57
C TYR A 252 12.78 7.16 -14.72
N ILE A 253 12.47 7.64 -13.51
CA ILE A 253 11.47 7.02 -12.62
C ILE A 253 10.10 6.97 -13.30
N MET A 254 9.73 8.05 -13.99
CA MET A 254 8.46 8.11 -14.74
C MET A 254 8.45 7.15 -15.93
N CYS A 255 9.51 7.13 -16.73
CA CYS A 255 9.70 6.17 -17.82
C CYS A 255 9.55 4.73 -17.35
N ARG A 256 10.19 4.37 -16.21
CA ARG A 256 10.05 3.06 -15.59
C ARG A 256 8.61 2.78 -15.14
N GLY A 257 7.91 3.76 -14.58
CA GLY A 257 6.50 3.65 -14.19
C GLY A 257 5.53 3.45 -15.37
N MET A 258 5.95 3.81 -16.59
CA MET A 258 5.21 3.59 -17.85
C MET A 258 5.69 2.35 -18.60
N ASN A 259 6.74 1.67 -18.13
CA ASN A 259 7.49 0.65 -18.87
C ASN A 259 7.89 1.09 -20.28
N ARG A 260 8.39 2.33 -20.42
CA ARG A 260 8.87 2.91 -21.69
C ARG A 260 10.27 3.46 -21.55
N ASP A 261 11.10 3.24 -22.54
CA ASP A 261 12.44 3.84 -22.60
C ASP A 261 12.36 5.34 -22.90
N LEU A 262 13.26 6.14 -22.32
CA LEU A 262 13.31 7.60 -22.53
C LEU A 262 13.44 7.97 -24.01
N TRP A 263 14.25 7.21 -24.77
CA TRP A 263 14.39 7.39 -26.22
C TRP A 263 13.08 7.15 -26.96
N SER A 264 12.30 6.15 -26.53
CA SER A 264 10.99 5.91 -27.11
C SER A 264 10.11 7.13 -26.88
N VAL A 265 10.10 7.73 -25.69
CA VAL A 265 9.28 8.90 -25.37
C VAL A 265 9.68 10.15 -26.16
N VAL A 266 10.98 10.42 -26.28
CA VAL A 266 11.52 11.61 -26.95
C VAL A 266 11.39 11.51 -28.48
N LEU A 267 11.57 10.31 -29.04
CA LEU A 267 11.58 10.11 -30.49
C LEU A 267 10.24 9.56 -31.04
N GLY A 268 9.40 8.89 -30.25
CA GLY A 268 8.16 8.24 -30.72
C GLY A 268 6.97 8.32 -29.74
N GLY A 269 5.80 8.75 -30.22
CA GLY A 269 4.60 8.75 -29.39
C GLY A 269 4.00 7.35 -29.21
N TRP A 270 3.11 7.16 -28.23
CA TRP A 270 2.20 5.99 -28.13
C TRP A 270 1.45 5.66 -29.43
N GLU A 271 1.34 6.64 -30.32
CA GLU A 271 0.69 6.56 -31.62
C GLU A 271 1.54 5.87 -32.70
N ASP A 272 2.84 5.68 -32.47
CA ASP A 272 3.78 5.11 -33.45
C ASP A 272 4.24 3.68 -33.10
N ALA A 273 3.88 3.18 -31.92
CA ALA A 273 4.09 1.78 -31.56
C ALA A 273 3.11 0.90 -32.37
N PRO A 274 3.59 -0.11 -33.14
CA PRO A 274 2.70 -1.02 -33.85
C PRO A 274 1.85 -1.78 -32.84
N ALA A 275 0.54 -1.61 -32.91
CA ALA A 275 -0.38 -2.53 -32.23
C ALA A 275 -0.51 -3.74 -33.14
N GLU A 276 0.10 -4.87 -32.77
CA GLU A 276 -0.40 -6.14 -33.28
C GLU A 276 -1.84 -6.28 -32.76
N GLY A 277 -2.77 -6.55 -33.67
CA GLY A 277 -4.20 -6.52 -33.38
C GLY A 277 -4.57 -7.48 -32.26
N VAL A 278 -4.68 -6.94 -31.04
CA VAL A 278 -5.32 -7.62 -29.92
C VAL A 278 -6.78 -7.77 -30.32
N PRO A 279 -7.35 -8.99 -30.31
CA PRO A 279 -8.77 -9.18 -30.57
C PRO A 279 -9.57 -8.27 -29.64
N GLY A 280 -10.53 -7.51 -30.18
CA GLY A 280 -11.41 -6.68 -29.37
C GLY A 280 -12.00 -7.52 -28.25
N VAL A 281 -11.92 -7.04 -27.01
CA VAL A 281 -12.43 -7.79 -25.86
C VAL A 281 -13.94 -7.82 -25.96
N GLU A 282 -14.49 -8.94 -26.40
CA GLU A 282 -15.94 -9.18 -26.43
C GLU A 282 -16.40 -9.61 -25.04
N GLY A 283 -17.38 -8.90 -24.48
CA GLY A 283 -17.97 -9.24 -23.20
C GLY A 283 -19.18 -8.38 -22.87
N VAL A 284 -19.95 -8.81 -21.85
CA VAL A 284 -21.14 -8.06 -21.41
C VAL A 284 -20.71 -7.02 -20.39
N VAL A 285 -20.93 -5.74 -20.73
CA VAL A 285 -20.76 -4.63 -19.80
C VAL A 285 -21.91 -4.62 -18.80
N ARG A 286 -21.59 -4.57 -17.51
CA ARG A 286 -22.56 -4.57 -16.42
C ARG A 286 -22.64 -3.20 -15.77
N GLU A 287 -23.73 -2.49 -15.99
CA GLU A 287 -23.95 -1.16 -15.41
C GLU A 287 -24.48 -1.25 -13.97
N ILE A 288 -24.16 -0.25 -13.15
CA ILE A 288 -24.64 -0.10 -11.77
C ILE A 288 -25.14 1.32 -11.54
N SER A 289 -26.15 1.49 -10.68
CA SER A 289 -26.68 2.80 -10.31
C SER A 289 -25.92 3.41 -9.12
N PRO A 290 -25.87 4.75 -8.95
CA PRO A 290 -25.23 5.40 -7.78
C PRO A 290 -25.79 4.90 -6.44
N ASP A 291 -27.07 4.57 -6.42
CA ASP A 291 -27.79 4.08 -5.25
C ASP A 291 -27.27 2.69 -4.81
N SER A 292 -27.14 1.78 -5.76
CA SER A 292 -26.57 0.45 -5.52
C SER A 292 -25.08 0.51 -5.17
N VAL A 293 -24.33 1.45 -5.75
CA VAL A 293 -22.93 1.69 -5.33
C VAL A 293 -22.88 2.10 -3.87
N ALA A 294 -23.72 3.04 -3.44
CA ALA A 294 -23.80 3.48 -2.05
C ALA A 294 -24.12 2.32 -1.08
N GLU A 295 -24.97 1.38 -1.47
CA GLU A 295 -25.26 0.18 -0.68
C GLU A 295 -24.07 -0.77 -0.59
N GLU A 296 -23.41 -1.08 -1.71
CA GLU A 296 -22.26 -1.99 -1.74
C GLU A 296 -21.10 -1.45 -0.89
N VAL A 297 -20.81 -0.15 -0.96
CA VAL A 297 -19.71 0.46 -0.19
C VAL A 297 -20.03 0.60 1.30
N LEU A 298 -21.30 0.72 1.68
CA LEU A 298 -21.71 0.76 3.10
C LEU A 298 -21.65 -0.61 3.78
N LEU A 299 -21.77 -1.69 3.02
CA LEU A 299 -21.66 -3.07 3.52
C LEU A 299 -20.22 -3.59 3.51
N ALA A 300 -19.31 -2.90 2.82
CA ALA A 300 -17.90 -3.22 2.76
C ALA A 300 -17.20 -2.96 4.11
N LYS A 301 -16.17 -3.77 4.43
CA LYS A 301 -15.28 -3.52 5.57
C LYS A 301 -14.05 -2.73 5.16
N LYS A 302 -13.52 -3.01 3.97
CA LYS A 302 -12.32 -2.35 3.42
C LYS A 302 -12.57 -1.91 1.98
N VAL A 303 -12.41 -0.62 1.72
CA VAL A 303 -12.65 0.02 0.42
C VAL A 303 -11.37 0.67 -0.09
N LEU A 304 -11.00 0.36 -1.33
CA LEU A 304 -9.91 1.04 -2.03
C LEU A 304 -10.49 2.02 -3.05
N ILE A 305 -10.03 3.27 -3.03
CA ILE A 305 -10.33 4.25 -4.06
C ILE A 305 -9.09 4.43 -4.94
N VAL A 306 -9.23 4.19 -6.25
CA VAL A 306 -8.16 4.33 -7.23
C VAL A 306 -8.45 5.53 -8.13
N PRO A 307 -7.92 6.72 -7.81
CA PRO A 307 -8.14 7.92 -8.61
C PRO A 307 -7.29 7.93 -9.88
N GLY A 308 -7.87 8.44 -10.96
CA GLY A 308 -7.17 8.70 -12.22
C GLY A 308 -7.40 10.13 -12.72
N TYR A 309 -6.89 10.42 -13.91
CA TYR A 309 -6.96 11.77 -14.48
C TYR A 309 -8.40 12.27 -14.68
N GLY A 310 -9.37 11.38 -14.88
CA GLY A 310 -10.79 11.75 -14.97
C GLY A 310 -11.33 12.43 -13.70
N MET A 311 -10.80 12.09 -12.52
CA MET A 311 -11.11 12.78 -11.26
C MET A 311 -10.64 14.24 -11.29
N ALA A 312 -9.41 14.48 -11.77
CA ALA A 312 -8.82 15.81 -11.85
C ALA A 312 -9.56 16.72 -12.84
N VAL A 313 -9.86 16.19 -14.04
CA VAL A 313 -10.60 16.95 -15.08
C VAL A 313 -12.00 17.33 -14.60
N SER A 314 -12.66 16.42 -13.87
CA SER A 314 -14.02 16.64 -13.37
C SER A 314 -14.05 17.43 -12.05
N ARG A 315 -12.89 17.69 -11.44
CA ARG A 315 -12.75 18.38 -10.15
C ARG A 315 -13.60 17.77 -9.03
N CYS A 316 -13.58 16.44 -8.91
CA CYS A 316 -14.37 15.71 -7.92
C CYS A 316 -13.57 15.15 -6.74
N GLN A 317 -12.31 15.58 -6.55
CA GLN A 317 -11.47 15.14 -5.43
C GLN A 317 -12.10 15.41 -4.05
N SER A 318 -12.81 16.54 -3.89
CA SER A 318 -13.53 16.86 -2.65
C SER A 318 -14.68 15.88 -2.39
N ASP A 319 -15.49 15.56 -3.41
CA ASP A 319 -16.59 14.61 -3.27
C ASP A 319 -16.09 13.21 -2.90
N VAL A 320 -14.96 12.80 -3.49
CA VAL A 320 -14.31 11.52 -3.17
C VAL A 320 -13.80 11.52 -1.72
N ALA A 321 -13.22 12.62 -1.25
CA ALA A 321 -12.80 12.77 0.15
C ALA A 321 -13.99 12.73 1.11
N ASP A 322 -15.10 13.40 0.77
CA ASP A 322 -16.33 13.40 1.55
C ASP A 322 -16.96 12.00 1.62
N ILE A 323 -16.97 11.27 0.51
CA ILE A 323 -17.38 9.84 0.47
C ILE A 323 -16.50 9.02 1.41
N ALA A 324 -15.18 9.14 1.29
CA ALA A 324 -14.24 8.42 2.15
C ALA A 324 -14.45 8.75 3.64
N GLN A 325 -14.71 10.01 3.97
CA GLN A 325 -14.99 10.45 5.33
C GLN A 325 -16.29 9.87 5.89
N ILE A 326 -17.37 9.84 5.10
CA ILE A 326 -18.64 9.19 5.50
C ILE A 326 -18.41 7.70 5.76
N LEU A 327 -17.69 7.01 4.89
CA LEU A 327 -17.39 5.58 5.05
C LEU A 327 -16.53 5.34 6.30
N ALA A 328 -15.47 6.12 6.50
CA ALA A 328 -14.61 6.04 7.68
C ALA A 328 -15.39 6.31 8.98
N SER A 329 -16.34 7.25 8.98
CA SER A 329 -17.21 7.53 10.15
C SER A 329 -18.10 6.35 10.55
N ARG A 330 -18.27 5.37 9.64
CA ARG A 330 -19.03 4.14 9.86
C ARG A 330 -18.15 2.93 10.14
N GLY A 331 -16.85 3.14 10.36
CA GLY A 331 -15.88 2.07 10.63
C GLY A 331 -15.45 1.28 9.39
N VAL A 332 -15.74 1.77 8.19
CA VAL A 332 -15.18 1.20 6.95
C VAL A 332 -13.75 1.71 6.80
N GLU A 333 -12.80 0.81 6.62
CA GLU A 333 -11.41 1.18 6.32
C GLU A 333 -11.32 1.65 4.87
N VAL A 334 -10.92 2.91 4.66
CA VAL A 334 -10.80 3.50 3.32
C VAL A 334 -9.35 3.87 3.02
N GLU A 335 -8.83 3.33 1.93
CA GLU A 335 -7.49 3.65 1.42
C GLU A 335 -7.56 4.20 0.00
N PHE A 336 -6.55 4.95 -0.40
CA PHE A 336 -6.38 5.53 -1.72
C PHE A 336 -5.16 4.91 -2.40
N GLY A 337 -5.35 4.20 -3.51
CA GLY A 337 -4.27 3.57 -4.26
C GLY A 337 -3.78 4.46 -5.40
N ILE A 338 -2.55 4.96 -5.31
CA ILE A 338 -2.00 5.88 -6.32
C ILE A 338 -0.99 5.18 -7.21
N HIS A 339 -1.25 5.23 -8.52
CA HIS A 339 -0.29 4.80 -9.52
C HIS A 339 0.74 5.91 -9.79
N PRO A 340 2.04 5.61 -9.94
CA PRO A 340 3.09 6.63 -10.14
C PRO A 340 2.89 7.63 -11.29
N VAL A 341 2.12 7.25 -12.32
CA VAL A 341 1.90 8.02 -13.55
C VAL A 341 0.45 8.48 -13.68
N ALA A 342 -0.36 8.31 -12.62
CA ALA A 342 -1.74 8.80 -12.60
C ALA A 342 -1.77 10.33 -12.68
N GLY A 343 -2.36 10.85 -13.76
CA GLY A 343 -2.55 12.29 -13.97
C GLY A 343 -1.78 12.83 -15.16
N ARG A 344 -1.24 14.04 -15.01
CA ARG A 344 -0.48 14.80 -16.04
C ARG A 344 0.87 15.31 -15.49
N MET A 345 1.27 14.86 -14.30
CA MET A 345 2.51 15.19 -13.61
C MET A 345 2.79 14.13 -12.52
N PRO A 346 4.05 13.84 -12.17
CA PRO A 346 4.39 12.89 -11.09
C PRO A 346 3.78 13.28 -9.75
N GLY A 347 2.96 12.42 -9.15
CA GLY A 347 2.30 12.74 -7.88
C GLY A 347 1.14 13.73 -7.99
N HIS A 348 0.59 13.95 -9.19
CA HIS A 348 -0.55 14.87 -9.41
C HIS A 348 -1.75 14.47 -8.54
N MET A 349 -2.06 13.17 -8.42
CA MET A 349 -3.17 12.72 -7.57
C MET A 349 -2.91 12.99 -6.08
N ASN A 350 -1.67 12.86 -5.60
CA ASN A 350 -1.32 13.11 -4.20
C ASN A 350 -1.62 14.56 -3.80
N VAL A 351 -1.27 15.52 -4.67
CA VAL A 351 -1.53 16.95 -4.42
C VAL A 351 -3.02 17.26 -4.43
N LEU A 352 -3.80 16.67 -5.34
CA LEU A 352 -5.25 16.87 -5.38
C LEU A 352 -5.97 16.25 -4.18
N LEU A 353 -5.53 15.08 -3.72
CA LEU A 353 -6.08 14.46 -2.51
C LEU A 353 -5.70 15.26 -1.25
N ALA A 354 -4.48 15.80 -1.19
CA ALA A 354 -4.07 16.70 -0.13
C ALA A 354 -4.90 18.01 -0.13
N GLU A 355 -5.18 18.58 -1.31
CA GLU A 355 -6.10 19.73 -1.47
C GLU A 355 -7.50 19.42 -0.92
N ALA A 356 -7.97 18.18 -1.10
CA ALA A 356 -9.23 17.69 -0.57
C ALA A 356 -9.17 17.25 0.92
N ASN A 357 -8.07 17.56 1.63
CA ASN A 357 -7.85 17.18 3.04
C ASN A 357 -7.87 15.67 3.32
N VAL A 358 -7.46 14.84 2.35
CA VAL A 358 -7.27 13.40 2.58
C VAL A 358 -5.98 13.17 3.37
N SER A 359 -6.07 12.39 4.45
CA SER A 359 -4.90 12.08 5.28
C SER A 359 -3.88 11.27 4.49
N TYR A 360 -2.61 11.69 4.56
CA TYR A 360 -1.50 11.01 3.89
C TYR A 360 -1.40 9.53 4.25
N ARG A 361 -1.77 9.13 5.48
CA ARG A 361 -1.71 7.73 5.92
C ARG A 361 -2.65 6.80 5.15
N SER A 362 -3.77 7.35 4.68
CA SER A 362 -4.74 6.63 3.86
C SER A 362 -4.31 6.53 2.39
N VAL A 363 -3.33 7.34 1.96
CA VAL A 363 -2.79 7.33 0.60
C VAL A 363 -1.64 6.34 0.52
N LYS A 364 -1.83 5.29 -0.26
CA LYS A 364 -0.90 4.17 -0.45
C LYS A 364 -0.34 4.17 -1.87
N GLU A 365 0.88 3.71 -2.02
CA GLU A 365 1.48 3.47 -3.33
C GLU A 365 0.94 2.19 -3.96
N MET A 366 1.00 2.12 -5.30
CA MET A 366 0.61 0.93 -6.08
C MET A 366 1.23 -0.38 -5.54
N SER A 367 2.49 -0.37 -5.13
CA SER A 367 3.19 -1.55 -4.62
C SER A 367 2.67 -2.02 -3.26
N GLU A 368 2.10 -1.12 -2.47
CA GLU A 368 1.48 -1.43 -1.16
C GLU A 368 0.09 -2.01 -1.38
N VAL A 369 -0.75 -1.35 -2.17
CA VAL A 369 -2.14 -1.81 -2.41
C VAL A 369 -2.21 -3.12 -3.19
N ASN A 370 -1.27 -3.37 -4.10
CA ASN A 370 -1.24 -4.63 -4.85
C ASN A 370 -0.97 -5.85 -3.95
N LYS A 371 -0.24 -5.70 -2.83
CA LYS A 371 0.04 -6.80 -1.89
C LYS A 371 -1.20 -7.27 -1.14
N GLN A 372 -2.12 -6.36 -0.87
CA GLN A 372 -3.34 -6.61 -0.09
C GLN A 372 -4.62 -6.56 -0.95
N MET A 373 -4.51 -6.62 -2.29
CA MET A 373 -5.63 -6.37 -3.19
C MET A 373 -6.84 -7.29 -2.97
N LEU A 374 -6.58 -8.55 -2.55
CA LEU A 374 -7.60 -9.55 -2.25
C LEU A 374 -8.41 -9.25 -0.98
N GLU A 375 -7.90 -8.39 -0.10
CA GLU A 375 -8.57 -7.99 1.14
C GLU A 375 -9.66 -6.94 0.90
N TYR A 376 -9.55 -6.14 -0.17
CA TYR A 376 -10.54 -5.10 -0.47
C TYR A 376 -11.85 -5.73 -0.92
N ASP A 377 -12.92 -5.36 -0.21
CA ASP A 377 -14.28 -5.79 -0.54
C ASP A 377 -14.80 -5.07 -1.78
N VAL A 378 -14.53 -3.75 -1.86
CA VAL A 378 -14.93 -2.91 -2.98
C VAL A 378 -13.77 -2.01 -3.39
N VAL A 379 -13.46 -1.97 -4.68
CA VAL A 379 -12.53 -1.02 -5.29
C VAL A 379 -13.32 -0.04 -6.15
N ILE A 380 -13.20 1.26 -5.89
CA ILE A 380 -13.81 2.32 -6.67
C ILE A 380 -12.74 2.97 -7.55
N VAL A 381 -12.82 2.72 -8.85
CA VAL A 381 -11.91 3.32 -9.85
C VAL A 381 -12.53 4.62 -10.34
N VAL A 382 -11.93 5.76 -10.00
CA VAL A 382 -12.48 7.09 -10.33
C VAL A 382 -11.71 7.71 -11.50
N GLY A 383 -12.21 7.51 -12.72
CA GLY A 383 -11.64 8.14 -13.91
C GLY A 383 -10.22 7.68 -14.26
N ALA A 384 -9.82 6.49 -13.82
CA ALA A 384 -8.60 5.80 -14.26
C ALA A 384 -8.92 4.81 -15.39
N ASN A 385 -7.94 4.53 -16.26
CA ASN A 385 -8.10 3.54 -17.33
C ASN A 385 -6.83 2.70 -17.50
N ASP A 386 -5.80 3.26 -18.14
CA ASP A 386 -4.57 2.51 -18.45
C ASP A 386 -3.86 1.99 -17.19
N THR A 387 -3.89 2.77 -16.10
CA THR A 387 -3.26 2.43 -14.81
C THR A 387 -3.94 1.28 -14.05
N VAL A 388 -5.08 0.80 -14.54
CA VAL A 388 -5.83 -0.34 -13.98
C VAL A 388 -6.15 -1.39 -15.06
N ASN A 389 -5.49 -1.30 -16.22
CA ASN A 389 -5.82 -2.10 -17.40
C ASN A 389 -5.09 -3.45 -17.37
N PRO A 390 -5.81 -4.60 -17.30
CA PRO A 390 -5.21 -5.94 -17.30
C PRO A 390 -4.43 -6.27 -18.58
N ALA A 391 -4.67 -5.54 -19.68
CA ALA A 391 -3.95 -5.72 -20.94
C ALA A 391 -2.43 -5.51 -20.79
N SER A 392 -1.96 -4.90 -19.70
CA SER A 392 -0.52 -4.82 -19.40
C SER A 392 0.14 -6.18 -19.18
N LEU A 393 -0.63 -7.24 -18.89
CA LEU A 393 -0.13 -8.60 -18.76
C LEU A 393 -0.06 -9.36 -20.10
N GLU A 394 -0.65 -8.82 -21.17
CA GLU A 394 -0.77 -9.49 -22.46
C GLU A 394 0.32 -9.04 -23.44
N PRO A 395 1.18 -9.97 -23.93
CA PRO A 395 2.18 -9.64 -24.94
C PRO A 395 1.54 -9.07 -26.22
N GLY A 396 2.16 -8.06 -26.82
CA GLY A 396 1.69 -7.41 -28.06
C GLY A 396 0.78 -6.20 -27.84
N THR A 397 0.31 -5.95 -26.61
CA THR A 397 -0.41 -4.70 -26.28
C THR A 397 0.58 -3.54 -26.11
N LYS A 398 0.10 -2.31 -26.34
CA LYS A 398 0.93 -1.09 -26.19
C LYS A 398 1.44 -0.87 -24.76
N ILE A 399 0.72 -1.38 -23.76
CA ILE A 399 1.05 -1.21 -22.33
C ILE A 399 1.66 -2.49 -21.74
N TYR A 400 2.08 -3.45 -22.55
CA TYR A 400 2.65 -4.70 -22.06
C TYR A 400 3.83 -4.46 -21.13
N GLY A 401 3.81 -5.11 -19.96
CA GLY A 401 4.81 -4.97 -18.90
C GLY A 401 4.71 -3.68 -18.07
N MET A 402 3.75 -2.79 -18.36
CA MET A 402 3.47 -1.62 -17.52
C MET A 402 2.97 -2.11 -16.15
N PRO A 403 3.64 -1.72 -15.04
CA PRO A 403 3.10 -1.95 -13.71
C PRO A 403 1.75 -1.25 -13.60
N VAL A 404 0.71 -1.94 -13.10
CA VAL A 404 -0.63 -1.38 -12.93
C VAL A 404 -1.16 -1.71 -11.53
N ILE A 405 -2.18 -0.98 -11.08
CA ILE A 405 -2.93 -1.37 -9.88
C ILE A 405 -3.87 -2.51 -10.28
N GLU A 406 -3.67 -3.68 -9.71
CA GLU A 406 -4.31 -4.94 -10.13
C GLU A 406 -5.75 -5.08 -9.58
N VAL A 407 -6.56 -4.04 -9.78
CA VAL A 407 -7.90 -3.90 -9.18
C VAL A 407 -8.83 -5.08 -9.44
N TRP A 408 -8.63 -5.80 -10.56
CA TRP A 408 -9.42 -6.98 -10.92
C TRP A 408 -9.26 -8.15 -9.93
N LYS A 409 -8.23 -8.14 -9.08
CA LYS A 409 -8.05 -9.14 -8.02
C LYS A 409 -8.96 -8.90 -6.82
N ALA A 410 -9.56 -7.72 -6.68
CA ALA A 410 -10.48 -7.44 -5.58
C ALA A 410 -11.84 -8.14 -5.74
N LYS A 411 -12.60 -8.24 -4.64
CA LYS A 411 -13.90 -8.94 -4.64
C LYS A 411 -14.93 -8.24 -5.53
N ARG A 412 -14.93 -6.90 -5.53
CA ARG A 412 -15.80 -6.07 -6.36
C ARG A 412 -15.05 -4.86 -6.88
N VAL A 413 -15.24 -4.53 -8.16
CA VAL A 413 -14.68 -3.33 -8.79
C VAL A 413 -15.82 -2.49 -9.37
N ILE A 414 -15.80 -1.19 -9.11
CA ILE A 414 -16.77 -0.22 -9.61
C ILE A 414 -16.00 0.88 -10.34
N VAL A 415 -16.22 1.01 -11.65
CA VAL A 415 -15.50 1.97 -12.50
C VAL A 415 -16.40 3.14 -12.85
N LEU A 416 -15.98 4.35 -12.48
CA LEU A 416 -16.68 5.60 -12.78
C LEU A 416 -16.07 6.25 -14.02
N LYS A 417 -16.82 6.27 -15.13
CA LYS A 417 -16.35 6.82 -16.42
C LYS A 417 -17.52 7.25 -17.31
N ARG A 418 -17.29 8.20 -18.21
CA ARG A 418 -18.31 8.71 -19.15
C ARG A 418 -18.77 7.68 -20.19
N SER A 419 -17.85 6.83 -20.64
CA SER A 419 -18.07 5.84 -21.70
C SER A 419 -16.93 4.81 -21.68
N LEU A 420 -17.06 3.76 -22.51
CA LEU A 420 -16.03 2.74 -22.73
C LEU A 420 -14.83 3.22 -23.55
N ALA A 421 -14.78 4.51 -23.92
CA ALA A 421 -13.69 5.05 -24.72
C ALA A 421 -12.32 4.72 -24.10
N PRO A 422 -11.28 4.44 -24.91
CA PRO A 422 -9.98 4.05 -24.41
C PRO A 422 -9.28 5.18 -23.65
N GLY A 423 -8.18 4.82 -22.98
CA GLY A 423 -7.34 5.75 -22.25
C GLY A 423 -6.36 6.49 -23.16
N TYR A 424 -5.25 6.93 -22.59
CA TYR A 424 -4.17 7.60 -23.32
C TYR A 424 -3.46 6.65 -24.28
N ALA A 425 -3.27 5.39 -23.88
CA ALA A 425 -2.66 4.37 -24.73
C ALA A 425 -3.53 4.00 -25.95
N ALA A 426 -4.77 4.50 -26.03
CA ALA A 426 -5.73 4.23 -27.11
C ALA A 426 -5.98 2.72 -27.31
N ILE A 427 -6.05 1.97 -26.20
CA ILE A 427 -6.40 0.55 -26.15
C ILE A 427 -7.65 0.35 -25.30
N ASP A 428 -8.41 -0.69 -25.64
CA ASP A 428 -9.55 -1.12 -24.84
C ASP A 428 -9.08 -1.72 -23.51
N ASN A 429 -9.98 -1.74 -22.52
CA ASN A 429 -9.68 -2.22 -21.19
C ASN A 429 -10.52 -3.47 -20.86
N PRO A 430 -9.91 -4.67 -20.82
CA PRO A 430 -10.60 -5.90 -20.47
C PRO A 430 -11.32 -5.86 -19.12
N LEU A 431 -10.84 -5.02 -18.18
CA LEU A 431 -11.44 -4.85 -16.84
C LEU A 431 -12.96 -4.61 -16.91
N PHE A 432 -13.41 -3.83 -17.89
CA PHE A 432 -14.81 -3.39 -17.98
C PHE A 432 -15.79 -4.54 -18.27
N PHE A 433 -15.28 -5.69 -18.69
CA PHE A 433 -16.05 -6.87 -19.07
C PHE A 433 -15.97 -8.00 -18.03
N LEU A 434 -15.14 -7.85 -17.00
CA LEU A 434 -14.97 -8.88 -15.96
C LEU A 434 -16.21 -9.03 -15.06
N ASP A 435 -16.43 -10.24 -14.56
CA ASP A 435 -17.62 -10.60 -13.78
C ASP A 435 -17.75 -9.86 -12.46
N ASN A 436 -16.62 -9.55 -11.82
CA ASN A 436 -16.56 -8.77 -10.58
C ASN A 436 -16.55 -7.25 -10.83
N THR A 437 -16.65 -6.79 -12.07
CA THR A 437 -16.60 -5.35 -12.41
C THR A 437 -17.98 -4.82 -12.76
N ARG A 438 -18.27 -3.60 -12.30
CA ARG A 438 -19.47 -2.83 -12.63
C ARG A 438 -19.09 -1.45 -13.12
N MET A 439 -19.81 -0.97 -14.13
CA MET A 439 -19.60 0.36 -14.72
C MET A 439 -20.65 1.32 -14.20
N LEU A 440 -20.23 2.46 -13.65
CA LEU A 440 -21.11 3.58 -13.36
C LEU A 440 -20.84 4.68 -14.39
N PHE A 441 -21.75 4.80 -15.36
CA PHE A 441 -21.58 5.75 -16.46
C PHE A 441 -21.96 7.18 -16.05
N GLY A 442 -21.13 8.14 -16.46
CA GLY A 442 -21.38 9.56 -16.26
C GLY A 442 -20.11 10.39 -16.13
N ASN A 443 -20.28 11.71 -16.02
CA ASN A 443 -19.18 12.58 -15.59
C ASN A 443 -18.79 12.18 -14.16
N ALA A 444 -17.48 12.12 -13.85
CA ALA A 444 -17.02 11.66 -12.55
C ALA A 444 -17.55 12.54 -11.40
N LYS A 445 -17.74 13.85 -11.63
CA LYS A 445 -18.36 14.78 -10.68
C LYS A 445 -19.81 14.39 -10.40
N ASP A 446 -20.61 14.24 -11.46
CA ASP A 446 -22.02 13.91 -11.32
C ASP A 446 -22.22 12.57 -10.61
N THR A 447 -21.43 11.55 -10.98
CA THR A 447 -21.52 10.22 -10.37
C THR A 447 -21.07 10.21 -8.91
N THR A 448 -19.99 10.93 -8.55
CA THR A 448 -19.52 11.01 -7.16
C THR A 448 -20.46 11.85 -6.30
N THR A 449 -20.97 12.97 -6.81
CA THR A 449 -22.01 13.77 -6.15
C THR A 449 -23.28 12.94 -5.92
N ALA A 450 -23.70 12.11 -6.89
CA ALA A 450 -24.86 11.23 -6.73
C ALA A 450 -24.64 10.15 -5.67
N ILE A 451 -23.46 9.50 -5.64
CA ILE A 451 -23.08 8.55 -4.59
C ILE A 451 -23.07 9.25 -3.23
N PHE A 452 -22.45 10.42 -3.12
CA PHE A 452 -22.40 11.21 -1.90
C PHE A 452 -23.79 11.56 -1.40
N ALA A 453 -24.71 11.97 -2.29
CA ALA A 453 -26.10 12.24 -1.93
C ALA A 453 -26.82 10.99 -1.42
N CYS A 454 -26.64 9.85 -2.08
CA CYS A 454 -27.21 8.56 -1.67
C CYS A 454 -26.69 8.11 -0.29
N LEU A 455 -25.37 8.26 -0.06
CA LEU A 455 -24.74 7.97 1.23
C LEU A 455 -25.22 8.94 2.32
N SER A 456 -25.35 10.22 2.00
CA SER A 456 -25.79 11.27 2.92
C SER A 456 -27.25 11.13 3.31
N GLN A 457 -28.15 10.74 2.38
CA GLN A 457 -29.54 10.44 2.71
C GLN A 457 -29.66 9.21 3.62
N ARG A 458 -28.87 8.17 3.32
CA ARG A 458 -28.74 6.98 4.18
C ARG A 458 -28.02 7.27 5.50
N ALA A 459 -27.28 8.37 5.59
CA ALA A 459 -26.70 8.91 6.81
C ALA A 459 -27.68 9.80 7.59
N ALA A 460 -28.56 10.53 6.93
CA ALA A 460 -29.59 11.36 7.56
C ALA A 460 -30.70 10.52 8.23
N PHE A 461 -30.89 9.25 7.83
CA PHE A 461 -31.82 8.31 8.49
C PHE A 461 -31.27 7.71 9.80
N VAL A 462 -30.02 8.00 10.15
CA VAL A 462 -29.41 7.72 11.46
C VAL A 462 -29.01 9.08 12.02
N GLY A 463 -29.96 9.70 12.74
CA GLY A 463 -29.95 11.12 13.08
C GLY A 463 -28.61 11.65 13.60
N LYS A 464 -28.27 12.86 13.12
CA LYS A 464 -27.25 13.76 13.66
C LYS A 464 -27.24 13.74 15.19
N SER A 465 -26.22 13.13 15.77
CA SER A 465 -25.68 13.58 17.04
C SER A 465 -24.18 13.30 17.06
N ALA A 466 -23.39 14.35 16.82
CA ALA A 466 -21.98 14.37 17.16
C ALA A 466 -21.55 15.82 17.39
N VAL A 467 -22.10 16.46 18.42
CA VAL A 467 -21.44 17.59 19.10
C VAL A 467 -21.74 17.45 20.60
N PHE A 468 -20.69 17.08 21.36
CA PHE A 468 -20.61 16.99 22.82
C PHE A 468 -21.69 16.15 23.54
N LEU A 469 -21.32 14.93 23.96
CA LEU A 469 -22.13 14.12 24.86
C LEU A 469 -21.88 14.55 26.31
N ASP A 470 -22.89 15.14 26.94
CA ASP A 470 -22.97 15.18 28.40
C ASP A 470 -23.28 13.77 28.96
N LEU A 471 -23.18 13.62 30.28
CA LEU A 471 -23.40 12.35 30.99
C LEU A 471 -24.75 11.68 30.69
N GLU A 472 -25.83 12.44 30.47
CA GLU A 472 -27.15 11.90 30.11
C GLU A 472 -27.21 11.46 28.64
N GLY A 473 -26.53 12.19 27.75
CA GLY A 473 -26.36 11.79 26.37
C GLY A 473 -25.54 10.50 26.24
N GLY A 474 -24.45 10.38 27.01
CA GLY A 474 -23.64 9.16 27.08
C GLY A 474 -24.42 7.95 27.61
N ALA A 475 -25.30 8.18 28.59
CA ALA A 475 -26.19 7.16 29.12
C ALA A 475 -27.25 6.71 28.08
N ARG A 476 -27.86 7.64 27.34
CA ARG A 476 -28.81 7.30 26.26
C ARG A 476 -28.18 6.53 25.10
N ALA A 477 -26.97 6.89 24.70
CA ALA A 477 -26.24 6.15 23.67
C ALA A 477 -25.92 4.70 24.10
N LEU A 478 -25.65 4.49 25.39
CA LEU A 478 -25.46 3.16 25.98
C LEU A 478 -26.78 2.37 26.12
N GLU A 479 -27.91 3.05 26.32
CA GLU A 479 -29.25 2.43 26.37
C GLU A 479 -29.82 2.10 24.98
N GLU A 480 -29.58 2.94 23.97
CA GLU A 480 -30.04 2.73 22.59
C GLU A 480 -29.31 1.56 21.92
N GLY A 481 -28.03 1.34 22.22
CA GLY A 481 -27.28 0.15 21.79
C GLY A 481 -27.80 -1.19 22.34
N ARG A 482 -28.72 -1.17 23.31
CA ARG A 482 -29.34 -2.37 23.91
C ARG A 482 -30.79 -2.61 23.48
N ARG A 483 -31.41 -1.72 22.71
CA ARG A 483 -32.81 -1.87 22.27
C ARG A 483 -32.90 -2.44 20.86
N GLU A 484 -33.09 -3.76 20.76
CA GLU A 484 -33.53 -4.39 19.52
C GLU A 484 -35.06 -4.39 19.40
N THR A 485 -35.59 -3.80 18.33
CA THR A 485 -37.00 -3.95 17.94
C THR A 485 -37.28 -5.37 17.41
N PRO A 486 -38.33 -6.07 17.88
CA PRO A 486 -38.72 -7.37 17.34
C PRO A 486 -39.32 -7.21 15.94
N PRO A 487 -39.02 -8.10 14.97
CA PRO A 487 -39.75 -8.13 13.70
C PRO A 487 -41.18 -8.62 13.93
N THR A 488 -42.13 -8.01 13.23
CA THR A 488 -43.57 -8.14 13.49
C THR A 488 -44.21 -9.43 12.98
N THR A 489 -43.53 -10.26 12.16
CA THR A 489 -44.03 -11.60 11.75
C THR A 489 -42.91 -12.53 11.27
N TRP A 490 -42.94 -13.80 11.70
CA TRP A 490 -42.02 -14.88 11.25
C TRP A 490 -42.70 -15.79 10.20
N PRO A 491 -41.94 -16.45 9.30
CA PRO A 491 -42.50 -17.49 8.44
C PRO A 491 -43.06 -18.66 9.27
N SER A 492 -44.04 -19.37 8.71
CA SER A 492 -44.67 -20.52 9.38
C SER A 492 -43.64 -21.64 9.58
N PRO A 493 -43.44 -22.13 10.81
CA PRO A 493 -42.39 -23.10 11.09
C PRO A 493 -42.66 -24.44 10.42
N LYS A 494 -41.63 -25.03 9.82
CA LYS A 494 -41.67 -26.33 9.12
C LYS A 494 -40.92 -27.43 9.86
N ARG A 495 -39.97 -27.07 10.72
CA ARG A 495 -39.19 -27.97 11.58
C ARG A 495 -38.99 -27.34 12.96
N THR A 496 -38.80 -28.16 13.97
CA THR A 496 -38.53 -27.70 15.34
C THR A 496 -37.10 -28.03 15.79
N VAL A 497 -36.36 -27.03 16.22
CA VAL A 497 -35.02 -27.15 16.81
C VAL A 497 -35.14 -27.05 18.33
N GLY A 498 -34.64 -28.04 19.04
CA GLY A 498 -34.60 -28.13 20.50
C GLY A 498 -33.20 -27.85 21.04
N VAL A 499 -33.10 -26.92 21.99
CA VAL A 499 -31.87 -26.56 22.70
C VAL A 499 -31.97 -27.11 24.12
N LEU A 500 -31.10 -28.07 24.44
CA LEU A 500 -31.05 -28.68 25.77
C LEU A 500 -30.07 -27.95 26.68
N LYS A 501 -30.32 -28.02 27.98
CA LYS A 501 -29.37 -27.59 29.00
C LYS A 501 -28.19 -28.56 29.04
N ASP A 502 -26.98 -28.03 29.05
CA ASP A 502 -25.75 -28.82 29.03
C ASP A 502 -25.26 -29.24 30.45
N SER A 503 -26.11 -29.08 31.47
CA SER A 503 -25.79 -29.42 32.87
C SER A 503 -26.25 -30.84 33.22
N ASN A 504 -25.34 -31.82 33.22
CA ASN A 504 -25.43 -33.03 34.07
C ASN A 504 -24.07 -33.76 34.13
N GLY A 505 -23.34 -33.58 35.23
CA GLY A 505 -22.21 -34.43 35.66
C GLY A 505 -20.79 -34.02 35.24
N ARG A 506 -20.61 -33.43 34.04
CA ARG A 506 -19.35 -32.86 33.51
C ARG A 506 -19.60 -31.61 32.63
N GLY A 507 -20.62 -30.83 32.98
CA GLY A 507 -21.23 -29.82 32.10
C GLY A 507 -20.28 -28.72 31.65
N THR A 508 -20.50 -28.22 30.43
CA THR A 508 -19.85 -27.03 29.89
C THR A 508 -20.74 -25.81 30.17
N PRO A 509 -20.17 -24.62 30.48
CA PRO A 509 -20.99 -23.41 30.68
C PRO A 509 -21.55 -22.83 29.37
N LEU A 510 -21.31 -23.52 28.25
CA LEU A 510 -21.75 -23.12 26.92
C LEU A 510 -23.18 -23.60 26.64
N VAL A 511 -23.89 -22.87 25.78
CA VAL A 511 -25.18 -23.27 25.20
C VAL A 511 -25.05 -23.44 23.69
N SER A 512 -25.79 -24.40 23.13
CA SER A 512 -25.69 -24.75 21.70
C SER A 512 -26.33 -23.72 20.76
N LEU A 513 -27.17 -22.83 21.29
CA LEU A 513 -27.78 -21.72 20.55
C LEU A 513 -27.98 -20.52 21.47
N ALA A 514 -27.31 -19.41 21.21
CA ALA A 514 -27.46 -18.15 21.92
C ALA A 514 -28.68 -17.34 21.39
N PRO A 515 -29.33 -16.50 22.23
CA PRO A 515 -30.57 -15.80 21.87
C PRO A 515 -30.51 -15.02 20.57
N ARG A 516 -29.39 -14.34 20.28
CA ARG A 516 -29.23 -13.52 19.06
C ARG A 516 -29.38 -14.32 17.76
N PHE A 517 -29.10 -15.63 17.79
CA PHE A 517 -29.22 -16.51 16.62
C PHE A 517 -30.61 -17.13 16.47
N VAL A 518 -31.47 -17.05 17.49
CA VAL A 518 -32.86 -17.53 17.41
C VAL A 518 -33.60 -16.85 16.27
N LYS A 519 -33.45 -15.52 16.13
CA LYS A 519 -34.07 -14.75 15.05
C LYS A 519 -33.66 -15.28 13.67
N ARG A 520 -32.39 -15.68 13.49
CA ARG A 520 -31.90 -16.25 12.24
C ARG A 520 -32.59 -17.58 11.93
N LEU A 521 -32.69 -18.48 12.92
CA LEU A 521 -33.39 -19.75 12.74
C LEU A 521 -34.90 -19.56 12.50
N ARG A 522 -35.53 -18.59 13.18
CA ARG A 522 -36.94 -18.23 12.92
C ARG A 522 -37.15 -17.75 11.49
N LYS A 523 -36.22 -16.96 10.92
CA LYS A 523 -36.26 -16.55 9.49
C LYS A 523 -36.08 -17.73 8.54
N GLN A 524 -35.34 -18.75 8.94
CA GLN A 524 -35.18 -20.00 8.18
C GLN A 524 -36.37 -20.96 8.36
N ALA A 525 -37.51 -20.51 8.88
CA ALA A 525 -38.71 -21.32 9.13
C ALA A 525 -38.52 -22.47 10.15
N PHE A 526 -37.58 -22.33 11.09
CA PHE A 526 -37.54 -23.19 12.27
C PHE A 526 -38.43 -22.63 13.39
N ARG A 527 -39.06 -23.53 14.14
CA ARG A 527 -39.52 -23.27 15.51
C ARG A 527 -38.35 -23.56 16.45
N VAL A 528 -38.06 -22.67 17.37
CA VAL A 528 -36.97 -22.85 18.34
C VAL A 528 -37.59 -23.04 19.72
N ILE A 529 -37.32 -24.18 20.34
CA ILE A 529 -37.72 -24.48 21.72
C ILE A 529 -36.46 -24.67 22.58
N VAL A 530 -36.44 -24.09 23.77
CA VAL A 530 -35.26 -24.05 24.64
C VAL A 530 -35.65 -24.57 26.02
N GLU A 531 -34.85 -25.45 26.60
CA GLU A 531 -35.01 -25.88 27.99
C GLU A 531 -34.80 -24.70 28.94
N SER A 532 -35.67 -24.53 29.94
CA SER A 532 -35.54 -23.47 30.92
C SER A 532 -34.19 -23.51 31.64
N GLY A 533 -33.51 -22.37 31.66
CA GLY A 533 -32.18 -22.23 32.24
C GLY A 533 -31.03 -22.79 31.39
N ALA A 534 -31.26 -23.15 30.12
CA ALA A 534 -30.20 -23.66 29.23
C ALA A 534 -29.05 -22.67 29.00
N GLY A 535 -29.36 -21.37 28.91
CA GLY A 535 -28.38 -20.31 28.66
C GLY A 535 -27.79 -19.64 29.90
N ALA A 536 -28.20 -20.04 31.11
CA ALA A 536 -27.91 -19.29 32.33
C ALA A 536 -26.40 -19.17 32.61
N GLU A 537 -25.62 -20.24 32.43
CA GLU A 537 -24.15 -20.24 32.64
C GLU A 537 -23.39 -19.47 31.56
N ALA A 538 -24.02 -19.25 30.39
CA ALA A 538 -23.50 -18.42 29.30
C ALA A 538 -23.98 -16.95 29.39
N ASN A 539 -24.60 -16.56 30.50
CA ASN A 539 -25.20 -15.24 30.75
C ASN A 539 -26.36 -14.88 29.81
N PHE A 540 -27.17 -15.87 29.43
CA PHE A 540 -28.42 -15.67 28.68
C PHE A 540 -29.62 -16.08 29.52
N SER A 541 -30.53 -15.15 29.77
CA SER A 541 -31.78 -15.43 30.50
C SER A 541 -32.83 -16.07 29.60
N ASP A 542 -33.77 -16.81 30.19
CA ASP A 542 -34.93 -17.36 29.47
C ASP A 542 -35.73 -16.25 28.76
N ASP A 543 -35.82 -15.07 29.38
CA ASP A 543 -36.48 -13.89 28.79
C ASP A 543 -35.79 -13.40 27.51
N ASP A 544 -34.47 -13.53 27.40
CA ASP A 544 -33.72 -13.14 26.19
C ASP A 544 -34.10 -14.05 25.02
N TYR A 545 -34.27 -15.35 25.27
CA TYR A 545 -34.77 -16.31 24.27
C TYR A 545 -36.20 -16.00 23.84
N VAL A 546 -37.08 -15.69 24.79
CA VAL A 546 -38.47 -15.31 24.49
C VAL A 546 -38.51 -14.05 23.62
N LYS A 547 -37.76 -13.00 23.98
CA LYS A 547 -37.65 -11.77 23.18
C LYS A 547 -37.09 -12.01 21.78
N ALA A 548 -36.21 -13.00 21.64
CA ALA A 548 -35.64 -13.38 20.36
C ALA A 548 -36.56 -14.26 19.50
N GLY A 549 -37.69 -14.74 20.05
CA GLY A 549 -38.71 -15.52 19.33
C GLY A 549 -38.64 -17.04 19.55
N ALA A 550 -37.99 -17.51 20.61
CA ALA A 550 -38.00 -18.90 21.04
C ALA A 550 -39.10 -19.16 22.10
N GLU A 551 -39.44 -20.43 22.29
CA GLU A 551 -40.36 -20.88 23.33
C GLU A 551 -39.61 -21.65 24.42
N ILE A 552 -39.85 -21.30 25.68
CA ILE A 552 -39.22 -21.98 26.82
C ILE A 552 -40.04 -23.20 27.24
N MET A 553 -39.38 -24.35 27.33
CA MET A 553 -39.96 -25.61 27.80
C MET A 553 -39.45 -25.93 29.22
N PRO A 554 -40.29 -26.53 30.09
CA PRO A 554 -39.96 -26.68 31.51
C PRO A 554 -38.87 -27.72 31.81
N ASN A 555 -38.63 -28.68 30.90
CA ASN A 555 -37.66 -29.77 31.10
C ASN A 555 -37.19 -30.36 29.77
N ALA A 556 -36.06 -31.08 29.82
CA ALA A 556 -35.48 -31.80 28.69
C ALA A 556 -36.46 -32.74 27.96
N ASP A 557 -37.33 -33.47 28.67
CA ASP A 557 -38.29 -34.41 28.03
C ASP A 557 -39.28 -33.69 27.10
N THR A 558 -39.73 -32.50 27.51
CA THR A 558 -40.63 -31.68 26.71
C THR A 558 -39.92 -31.13 25.48
N VAL A 559 -38.64 -30.77 25.59
CA VAL A 559 -37.82 -30.35 24.44
C VAL A 559 -37.64 -31.52 23.47
N ILE A 560 -37.16 -32.67 23.96
CA ILE A 560 -36.87 -33.87 23.15
C ILE A 560 -38.11 -34.35 22.39
N SER A 561 -39.27 -34.42 23.05
CA SER A 561 -40.50 -34.90 22.44
C SER A 561 -41.01 -33.98 21.32
N ARG A 562 -40.85 -32.65 21.48
CA ARG A 562 -41.38 -31.63 20.57
C ARG A 562 -40.38 -31.16 19.50
N SER A 563 -39.09 -31.42 19.63
CA SER A 563 -38.06 -31.09 18.64
C SER A 563 -37.93 -32.16 17.56
N ASP A 564 -37.61 -31.77 16.33
CA ASP A 564 -37.16 -32.68 15.27
C ASP A 564 -35.63 -32.82 15.28
N VAL A 565 -34.95 -31.71 15.55
CA VAL A 565 -33.49 -31.60 15.66
C VAL A 565 -33.12 -31.16 17.06
N ILE A 566 -32.21 -31.88 17.72
CA ILE A 566 -31.71 -31.59 19.06
C ILE A 566 -30.28 -31.08 18.95
N LEU A 567 -30.02 -29.89 19.47
CA LEU A 567 -28.69 -29.28 19.52
C LEU A 567 -28.11 -29.39 20.94
N LYS A 568 -26.89 -29.91 21.05
CA LYS A 568 -26.15 -29.99 22.32
C LYS A 568 -24.67 -29.67 22.09
N VAL A 569 -24.01 -29.06 23.05
CA VAL A 569 -22.56 -28.82 22.96
C VAL A 569 -21.82 -30.11 23.33
N SER A 570 -22.05 -30.62 24.54
CA SER A 570 -21.28 -31.75 25.08
C SER A 570 -21.66 -33.09 24.44
N VAL A 571 -20.76 -34.07 24.57
CA VAL A 571 -21.05 -35.47 24.24
C VAL A 571 -22.30 -35.93 25.01
N PRO A 572 -23.33 -36.46 24.34
CA PRO A 572 -24.57 -36.89 24.98
C PRO A 572 -24.33 -38.11 25.86
N SER A 573 -24.96 -38.15 27.04
CA SER A 573 -24.91 -39.32 27.91
C SER A 573 -25.73 -40.48 27.34
N GLU A 574 -25.38 -41.72 27.70
CA GLU A 574 -26.17 -42.90 27.32
C GLU A 574 -27.63 -42.79 27.77
N GLU A 575 -27.86 -42.23 28.96
CA GLU A 575 -29.21 -41.99 29.49
C GLU A 575 -30.00 -41.03 28.61
N LEU A 576 -29.38 -39.94 28.15
CA LEU A 576 -30.03 -38.99 27.25
C LEU A 576 -30.38 -39.67 25.92
N ILE A 577 -29.47 -40.44 25.34
CA ILE A 577 -29.69 -41.14 24.05
C ILE A 577 -30.88 -42.09 24.16
N ARG A 578 -31.00 -42.86 25.25
CA ARG A 578 -32.13 -43.79 25.49
C ARG A 578 -33.48 -43.08 25.63
N ARG A 579 -33.49 -41.78 25.93
CA ARG A 579 -34.71 -40.96 26.06
C ARG A 579 -35.13 -40.30 24.75
N ILE A 580 -34.27 -40.28 23.73
CA ILE A 580 -34.59 -39.65 22.44
C ILE A 580 -35.46 -40.62 21.61
N PRO A 581 -36.67 -40.22 21.20
CA PRO A 581 -37.53 -41.05 20.34
C PRO A 581 -36.86 -41.38 19.00
N ARG A 582 -37.29 -42.49 18.39
CA ARG A 582 -36.83 -42.89 17.04
C ARG A 582 -37.09 -41.80 16.00
N GLY A 583 -36.16 -41.64 15.06
CA GLY A 583 -36.30 -40.72 13.92
C GLY A 583 -35.94 -39.26 14.20
N LYS A 584 -35.41 -38.94 15.38
CA LYS A 584 -34.89 -37.60 15.71
C LYS A 584 -33.44 -37.43 15.24
N ILE A 585 -33.04 -36.18 15.06
CA ILE A 585 -31.67 -35.80 14.66
C ILE A 585 -30.95 -35.17 15.85
N LEU A 586 -29.76 -35.66 16.17
CA LEU A 586 -28.91 -35.14 17.23
C LEU A 586 -27.65 -34.51 16.63
N ILE A 587 -27.37 -33.26 16.99
CA ILE A 587 -26.16 -32.54 16.57
C ILE A 587 -25.38 -32.15 17.84
N SER A 588 -24.18 -32.71 17.99
CA SER A 588 -23.32 -32.45 19.16
C SER A 588 -21.88 -32.85 18.90
N HIS A 589 -21.00 -32.63 19.88
CA HIS A 589 -19.76 -33.38 19.94
C HIS A 589 -20.05 -34.87 20.17
N VAL A 590 -19.26 -35.76 19.56
CA VAL A 590 -19.41 -37.23 19.67
C VAL A 590 -18.06 -37.93 19.83
N PHE A 591 -17.00 -37.47 19.13
CA PHE A 591 -15.69 -38.14 19.07
C PHE A 591 -15.81 -39.63 18.70
N PRO A 592 -16.34 -39.95 17.51
CA PRO A 592 -16.71 -41.32 17.12
C PRO A 592 -15.55 -42.32 17.21
N GLY A 593 -14.32 -41.89 16.90
CA GLY A 593 -13.14 -42.74 17.03
C GLY A 593 -12.80 -43.17 18.47
N GLN A 594 -13.31 -42.45 19.47
CA GLN A 594 -13.10 -42.75 20.90
C GLN A 594 -14.35 -43.38 21.54
N ASN A 595 -15.54 -43.17 20.97
CA ASN A 595 -16.84 -43.51 21.55
C ASN A 595 -17.65 -44.49 20.69
N ALA A 596 -17.03 -45.56 20.19
CA ALA A 596 -17.72 -46.57 19.37
C ALA A 596 -19.00 -47.16 20.02
N PRO A 597 -19.04 -47.50 21.34
CA PRO A 597 -20.27 -47.99 21.98
C PRO A 597 -21.42 -46.97 21.95
N LEU A 598 -21.11 -45.68 21.94
CA LEU A 598 -22.09 -44.61 21.89
C LEU A 598 -22.79 -44.55 20.52
N LEU A 599 -22.03 -44.78 19.44
CA LEU A 599 -22.57 -44.85 18.08
C LEU A 599 -23.53 -46.02 17.91
N GLU A 600 -23.19 -47.19 18.45
CA GLU A 600 -24.05 -48.38 18.44
C GLU A 600 -25.34 -48.14 19.21
N LEU A 601 -25.26 -47.45 20.36
CA LEU A 601 -26.44 -47.10 21.14
C LEU A 601 -27.36 -46.15 20.35
N MET A 602 -26.82 -45.08 19.74
CA MET A 602 -27.58 -44.15 18.90
C MET A 602 -28.22 -44.88 17.71
N ALA A 603 -27.50 -45.82 17.09
CA ALA A 603 -28.00 -46.64 15.99
C ALA A 603 -29.17 -47.55 16.46
N SER A 604 -29.03 -48.20 17.62
CA SER A 604 -30.08 -49.06 18.19
C SER A 604 -31.37 -48.30 18.54
N GLN A 605 -31.26 -47.01 18.90
CA GLN A 605 -32.40 -46.12 19.14
C GLN A 605 -33.01 -45.56 17.84
N GLY A 606 -32.42 -45.84 16.68
CA GLY A 606 -32.90 -45.39 15.38
C GLY A 606 -32.77 -43.88 15.19
N LEU A 607 -31.68 -43.28 15.71
CA LEU A 607 -31.37 -41.86 15.58
C LEU A 607 -30.57 -41.57 14.30
N THR A 608 -30.53 -40.30 13.92
CA THR A 608 -29.50 -39.74 13.04
C THR A 608 -28.63 -38.80 13.86
N ALA A 609 -27.31 -38.96 13.80
CA ALA A 609 -26.35 -38.17 14.60
C ALA A 609 -25.31 -37.50 13.71
N LEU A 610 -25.13 -36.19 13.90
CA LEU A 610 -24.09 -35.38 13.26
C LEU A 610 -23.04 -34.98 14.32
N ALA A 611 -21.82 -35.46 14.14
CA ALA A 611 -20.68 -35.18 15.01
C ALA A 611 -19.96 -33.92 14.56
N VAL A 612 -20.12 -32.82 15.30
CA VAL A 612 -19.54 -31.50 14.93
C VAL A 612 -18.01 -31.44 15.09
N ASP A 613 -17.42 -32.47 15.69
CA ASP A 613 -15.97 -32.69 15.73
C ASP A 613 -15.43 -33.37 14.45
N GLU A 614 -16.27 -33.93 13.59
CA GLU A 614 -15.85 -34.61 12.35
C GLU A 614 -16.08 -33.74 11.10
N VAL A 615 -16.06 -32.42 11.27
CA VAL A 615 -16.14 -31.47 10.13
C VAL A 615 -14.96 -31.74 9.18
N PRO A 616 -15.20 -32.02 7.89
CA PRO A 616 -14.12 -32.27 6.93
C PRO A 616 -13.33 -30.98 6.65
N ARG A 617 -12.01 -31.09 6.50
CA ARG A 617 -11.11 -29.97 6.20
C ARG A 617 -11.15 -29.57 4.72
N ILE A 618 -12.30 -29.07 4.27
CA ILE A 618 -12.49 -28.52 2.93
C ILE A 618 -12.93 -27.06 3.02
N THR A 619 -12.60 -26.24 2.02
CA THR A 619 -12.88 -24.79 2.02
C THR A 619 -14.36 -24.47 2.29
N ARG A 620 -15.28 -25.28 1.77
CA ARG A 620 -16.74 -25.10 1.98
C ARG A 620 -17.19 -25.32 3.42
N ALA A 621 -16.46 -26.14 4.20
CA ALA A 621 -16.84 -26.53 5.56
C ALA A 621 -16.27 -25.60 6.65
N GLN A 622 -15.45 -24.61 6.30
CA GLN A 622 -14.79 -23.73 7.27
C GLN A 622 -15.78 -22.95 8.15
N ASN A 623 -16.94 -22.57 7.62
CA ASN A 623 -17.98 -21.83 8.35
C ASN A 623 -18.75 -22.68 9.38
N VAL A 624 -18.69 -24.01 9.27
CA VAL A 624 -19.29 -24.97 10.22
C VAL A 624 -18.25 -25.62 11.13
N ASP A 625 -16.97 -25.29 10.97
CA ASP A 625 -15.88 -25.83 11.79
C ASP A 625 -15.87 -25.24 13.21
N VAL A 626 -16.44 -26.02 14.13
CA VAL A 626 -16.47 -25.70 15.56
C VAL A 626 -15.06 -25.75 16.17
N LYS A 627 -14.20 -26.68 15.73
CA LYS A 627 -12.84 -26.84 16.31
C LYS A 627 -12.03 -25.58 16.06
N SER A 628 -12.02 -25.08 14.83
CA SER A 628 -11.31 -23.84 14.48
C SER A 628 -11.87 -22.63 15.25
N SER A 629 -13.19 -22.53 15.37
CA SER A 629 -13.85 -21.44 16.10
C SER A 629 -13.49 -21.43 17.59
N MET A 630 -13.49 -22.59 18.24
CA MET A 630 -13.07 -22.71 19.64
C MET A 630 -11.57 -22.47 19.80
N GLN A 631 -10.73 -23.04 18.94
CA GLN A 631 -9.27 -22.86 19.00
C GLN A 631 -8.84 -21.40 18.84
N GLY A 632 -9.49 -20.64 17.96
CA GLY A 632 -9.27 -19.20 17.88
C GLY A 632 -9.54 -18.53 19.24
N LEU A 633 -10.70 -18.82 19.84
CA LEU A 633 -11.04 -18.26 21.15
C LEU A 633 -10.07 -18.70 22.26
N GLN A 634 -9.55 -19.94 22.19
CA GLN A 634 -8.52 -20.43 23.11
C GLN A 634 -7.21 -19.62 22.99
N GLY A 635 -6.74 -19.37 21.77
CA GLY A 635 -5.55 -18.55 21.52
C GLY A 635 -5.68 -17.12 22.04
N TYR A 636 -6.83 -16.50 21.81
CA TYR A 636 -7.16 -15.19 22.37
C TYR A 636 -7.16 -15.20 23.90
N ARG A 637 -7.85 -16.20 24.51
CA ARG A 637 -7.92 -16.31 25.97
C ARG A 637 -6.56 -16.50 26.62
N ALA A 638 -5.72 -17.35 26.01
CA ALA A 638 -4.39 -17.66 26.51
C ALA A 638 -3.55 -16.41 26.71
N VAL A 639 -3.58 -15.49 25.74
CA VAL A 639 -2.86 -14.21 25.83
C VAL A 639 -3.39 -13.34 26.97
N LEU A 640 -4.70 -13.27 27.15
CA LEU A 640 -5.30 -12.50 28.26
C LEU A 640 -4.93 -13.09 29.62
N GLU A 641 -4.97 -14.41 29.79
CA GLU A 641 -4.55 -15.05 31.04
C GLU A 641 -3.05 -14.88 31.29
N ALA A 642 -2.23 -14.97 30.23
CA ALA A 642 -0.80 -14.72 30.33
C ALA A 642 -0.51 -13.30 30.86
N PHE A 643 -1.10 -12.27 30.26
CA PHE A 643 -0.89 -10.89 30.69
C PHE A 643 -1.59 -10.51 31.99
N ASN A 644 -2.63 -11.26 32.39
CA ASN A 644 -3.22 -11.11 33.72
C ASN A 644 -2.30 -11.66 34.81
N ALA A 645 -1.58 -12.75 34.54
CA ALA A 645 -0.62 -13.34 35.48
C ALA A 645 0.76 -12.66 35.43
N LEU A 646 1.14 -12.06 34.29
CA LEU A 646 2.45 -11.44 34.11
C LEU A 646 2.53 -10.08 34.85
N PRO A 647 3.47 -9.88 35.78
CA PRO A 647 3.65 -8.62 36.50
C PRO A 647 4.42 -7.57 35.68
N ARG A 648 4.16 -7.47 34.35
CA ARG A 648 4.82 -6.55 33.42
C ARG A 648 3.83 -6.03 32.37
N LEU A 649 4.13 -4.86 31.81
CA LEU A 649 3.38 -4.33 30.67
C LEU A 649 3.63 -5.16 29.42
N SER A 650 2.59 -5.39 28.62
CA SER A 650 2.72 -6.04 27.31
C SER A 650 3.52 -5.18 26.34
N LYS A 651 3.35 -3.85 26.40
CA LYS A 651 3.88 -2.88 25.44
C LYS A 651 5.06 -2.08 25.96
N THR A 652 5.83 -1.54 25.02
CA THR A 652 6.82 -0.51 25.32
C THR A 652 6.10 0.74 25.83
N SER A 653 6.56 1.28 26.95
CA SER A 653 6.01 2.49 27.54
C SER A 653 7.14 3.44 27.93
N ILE A 654 7.02 4.71 27.54
CA ILE A 654 7.94 5.77 27.95
C ILE A 654 7.16 6.68 28.89
N THR A 655 7.66 6.80 30.12
CA THR A 655 7.07 7.64 31.16
C THR A 655 8.12 8.60 31.72
N ALA A 656 7.72 9.53 32.58
CA ALA A 656 8.65 10.37 33.31
C ALA A 656 9.65 9.56 34.18
N ALA A 657 9.28 8.34 34.59
CA ALA A 657 10.14 7.45 35.36
C ALA A 657 11.13 6.63 34.50
N GLY A 658 11.07 6.77 33.17
CA GLY A 658 11.95 6.06 32.23
C GLY A 658 11.20 5.17 31.23
N ARG A 659 11.98 4.40 30.48
CA ARG A 659 11.50 3.46 29.46
C ARG A 659 11.31 2.07 30.08
N VAL A 660 10.16 1.47 29.82
CA VAL A 660 9.86 0.06 30.09
C VAL A 660 9.71 -0.64 28.74
N ASP A 661 10.49 -1.68 28.50
CA ASP A 661 10.40 -2.46 27.27
C ASP A 661 9.19 -3.40 27.27
N ALA A 662 8.70 -3.67 26.06
CA ALA A 662 7.61 -4.62 25.81
C ALA A 662 7.94 -6.02 26.36
N ALA A 663 6.89 -6.75 26.70
CA ALA A 663 7.02 -8.17 27.03
C ALA A 663 7.34 -8.97 25.76
N ARG A 664 8.15 -10.02 25.92
CA ARG A 664 8.49 -10.95 24.85
C ARG A 664 7.67 -12.23 24.98
N VAL A 665 6.93 -12.59 23.94
CA VAL A 665 6.02 -13.73 23.90
C VAL A 665 6.54 -14.75 22.89
N LEU A 666 6.68 -16.01 23.31
CA LEU A 666 7.00 -17.15 22.45
C LEU A 666 5.78 -18.03 22.26
N VAL A 667 5.36 -18.26 21.02
CA VAL A 667 4.26 -19.17 20.69
C VAL A 667 4.81 -20.45 20.06
N LEU A 668 4.52 -21.60 20.67
CA LEU A 668 4.94 -22.92 20.21
C LEU A 668 3.77 -23.67 19.57
N GLY A 669 3.76 -23.67 18.24
CA GLY A 669 2.68 -24.13 17.37
C GLY A 669 1.97 -22.96 16.69
N ALA A 670 1.91 -22.97 15.37
CA ALA A 670 1.21 -21.99 14.53
C ALA A 670 -0.03 -22.63 13.89
N GLY A 671 -0.84 -23.32 14.70
CA GLY A 671 -2.21 -23.70 14.35
C GLY A 671 -3.18 -22.55 14.56
N VAL A 672 -4.49 -22.79 14.46
CA VAL A 672 -5.52 -21.74 14.64
C VAL A 672 -5.40 -21.01 15.99
N ALA A 673 -5.21 -21.76 17.09
CA ALA A 673 -4.98 -21.17 18.40
C ALA A 673 -3.66 -20.39 18.48
N GLY A 674 -2.59 -20.92 17.88
CA GLY A 674 -1.28 -20.27 17.85
C GLY A 674 -1.29 -18.95 17.08
N LEU A 675 -1.83 -18.95 15.87
CA LEU A 675 -1.96 -17.73 15.04
C LEU A 675 -2.83 -16.68 15.72
N GLN A 676 -3.94 -17.08 16.35
CA GLN A 676 -4.77 -16.15 17.12
C GLN A 676 -4.02 -15.61 18.35
N ALA A 677 -3.22 -16.43 19.03
CA ALA A 677 -2.37 -15.97 20.12
C ALA A 677 -1.31 -14.97 19.64
N ILE A 678 -0.67 -15.22 18.49
CA ILE A 678 0.30 -14.30 17.87
C ILE A 678 -0.36 -12.96 17.56
N SER A 679 -1.49 -12.98 16.84
CA SER A 679 -2.24 -11.77 16.48
C SER A 679 -2.69 -10.99 17.71
N THR A 680 -3.18 -11.68 18.75
CA THR A 680 -3.65 -11.04 19.99
C THR A 680 -2.48 -10.43 20.77
N ALA A 681 -1.36 -11.14 20.92
CA ALA A 681 -0.18 -10.62 21.62
C ALA A 681 0.47 -9.45 20.86
N HIS A 682 0.53 -9.52 19.52
CA HIS A 682 1.00 -8.42 18.67
C HIS A 682 0.07 -7.20 18.77
N GLY A 683 -1.25 -7.41 18.80
CA GLY A 683 -2.24 -6.35 19.02
C GLY A 683 -2.10 -5.66 20.39
N LEU A 684 -1.63 -6.39 21.42
CA LEU A 684 -1.23 -5.83 22.71
C LEU A 684 0.18 -5.18 22.70
N GLN A 685 0.79 -5.07 21.51
CA GLN A 685 2.10 -4.49 21.23
C GLN A 685 3.27 -5.20 21.93
N ALA A 686 3.13 -6.51 22.18
CA ALA A 686 4.22 -7.35 22.65
C ALA A 686 5.17 -7.72 21.50
N GLU A 687 6.42 -8.04 21.82
CA GLU A 687 7.36 -8.64 20.86
C GLU A 687 7.06 -10.13 20.75
N VAL A 688 6.54 -10.58 19.61
CA VAL A 688 6.09 -11.97 19.45
C VAL A 688 7.05 -12.77 18.57
N PHE A 689 7.46 -13.92 19.09
CA PHE A 689 8.23 -14.94 18.39
C PHE A 689 7.37 -16.20 18.30
N ALA A 690 7.47 -16.95 17.21
CA ALA A 690 6.72 -18.19 17.06
C ALA A 690 7.53 -19.27 16.36
N TYR A 691 7.20 -20.52 16.67
CA TYR A 691 7.82 -21.70 16.11
C TYR A 691 6.77 -22.75 15.75
N ASP A 692 6.87 -23.35 14.58
CA ASP A 692 6.10 -24.53 14.17
C ASP A 692 7.02 -25.43 13.33
N VAL A 693 6.77 -26.74 13.36
CA VAL A 693 7.54 -27.72 12.57
C VAL A 693 7.24 -27.61 11.07
N ARG A 694 6.09 -27.03 10.70
CA ARG A 694 5.67 -26.83 9.32
C ARG A 694 6.23 -25.52 8.79
N ALA A 695 7.18 -25.61 7.84
CA ALA A 695 7.78 -24.43 7.21
C ALA A 695 6.76 -23.52 6.50
N ALA A 696 5.64 -24.08 6.02
CA ALA A 696 4.55 -23.32 5.37
C ALA A 696 3.91 -22.27 6.30
N THR A 697 3.97 -22.46 7.61
CA THR A 697 3.38 -21.54 8.58
C THR A 697 4.18 -20.26 8.79
N ARG A 698 5.40 -20.15 8.22
CA ARG A 698 6.23 -18.94 8.34
C ARG A 698 5.49 -17.69 7.84
N GLU A 699 4.91 -17.77 6.64
CA GLU A 699 4.19 -16.63 6.04
C GLU A 699 2.96 -16.26 6.88
N GLU A 700 2.26 -17.24 7.43
CA GLU A 700 1.10 -17.02 8.31
C GLU A 700 1.51 -16.31 9.60
N VAL A 701 2.60 -16.76 10.24
CA VAL A 701 3.16 -16.13 11.45
C VAL A 701 3.58 -14.69 11.20
N GLU A 702 4.30 -14.43 10.11
CA GLU A 702 4.78 -13.09 9.74
C GLU A 702 3.62 -12.16 9.39
N SER A 703 2.58 -12.65 8.70
CA SER A 703 1.36 -11.88 8.40
C SER A 703 0.59 -11.48 9.66
N CYS A 704 0.67 -12.28 10.72
CA CYS A 704 0.05 -11.98 12.03
C CYS A 704 0.92 -11.05 12.91
N GLY A 705 2.09 -10.61 12.44
CA GLY A 705 3.00 -9.73 13.16
C GLY A 705 3.99 -10.42 14.10
N GLY A 706 4.15 -11.75 13.98
CA GLY A 706 5.14 -12.52 14.72
C GLY A 706 6.45 -12.73 13.97
N THR A 707 7.54 -13.03 14.69
CA THR A 707 8.83 -13.43 14.11
C THR A 707 8.95 -14.95 14.11
N PHE A 708 9.04 -15.58 12.93
CA PHE A 708 9.17 -17.04 12.82
C PHE A 708 10.59 -17.52 13.16
N LEU A 709 10.71 -18.49 14.05
CA LEU A 709 11.96 -19.15 14.44
C LEU A 709 12.13 -20.43 13.61
N SER A 710 13.34 -20.69 13.10
CA SER A 710 13.64 -21.89 12.31
C SER A 710 14.76 -22.73 12.92
N VAL A 711 14.70 -24.05 12.70
CA VAL A 711 15.77 -24.99 13.02
C VAL A 711 16.63 -25.22 11.76
N GLU A 712 17.95 -25.24 11.92
CA GLU A 712 18.94 -25.42 10.83
C GLU A 712 19.06 -26.90 10.40
N LEU A 713 17.95 -27.55 10.06
CA LEU A 713 17.91 -28.90 9.51
C LEU A 713 16.78 -29.01 8.47
N GLU A 714 17.10 -29.46 7.25
CA GLU A 714 16.11 -29.72 6.19
C GLU A 714 15.44 -31.09 6.42
N GLU A 715 14.42 -31.12 7.30
CA GLU A 715 13.49 -32.23 7.43
C GLU A 715 12.06 -31.69 7.25
N GLU A 716 11.28 -32.26 6.33
CA GLU A 716 9.88 -31.85 6.12
C GLU A 716 9.04 -32.16 7.37
N GLY A 717 8.36 -31.16 7.95
CA GLY A 717 7.57 -31.32 9.17
C GLY A 717 6.08 -31.63 8.96
N GLU A 718 5.67 -31.90 7.72
CA GLU A 718 4.27 -31.94 7.30
C GLU A 718 3.90 -33.29 6.65
N VAL A 719 2.65 -33.74 6.83
CA VAL A 719 2.04 -34.86 6.10
C VAL A 719 0.99 -34.36 5.11
N GLU A 720 0.65 -35.20 4.12
CA GLU A 720 -0.43 -34.94 3.15
C GLU A 720 -1.72 -34.58 3.89
N GLY A 721 -2.23 -33.35 3.67
CA GLY A 721 -3.38 -32.78 4.39
C GLY A 721 -3.07 -31.64 5.38
N GLY A 722 -1.83 -31.14 5.47
CA GLY A 722 -1.52 -29.92 6.23
C GLY A 722 -1.15 -30.11 7.71
N TYR A 723 -1.08 -31.37 8.17
CA TYR A 723 -0.84 -31.70 9.58
C TYR A 723 0.65 -31.86 9.89
N ALA A 724 1.02 -31.52 11.13
CA ALA A 724 2.36 -31.78 11.65
C ALA A 724 2.61 -33.28 11.83
N ARG A 725 3.86 -33.71 11.61
CA ARG A 725 4.34 -35.07 11.90
C ARG A 725 5.32 -35.10 13.06
N GLU A 726 5.55 -36.30 13.59
CA GLU A 726 6.62 -36.54 14.55
C GLU A 726 7.97 -36.48 13.82
N MET A 727 8.93 -35.78 14.43
CA MET A 727 10.23 -35.48 13.82
C MET A 727 11.29 -36.47 14.29
N GLY A 728 12.37 -36.66 13.52
CA GLY A 728 13.46 -37.54 13.93
C GLY A 728 14.27 -37.01 15.13
N GLU A 729 15.00 -37.90 15.80
CA GLU A 729 15.81 -37.56 16.99
C GLU A 729 16.80 -36.39 16.74
N ALA A 730 17.37 -36.31 15.55
CA ALA A 730 18.29 -35.23 15.18
C ALA A 730 17.59 -33.86 15.16
N TYR A 731 16.34 -33.82 14.66
CA TYR A 731 15.54 -32.61 14.61
C TYR A 731 15.06 -32.21 16.01
N GLU A 732 14.62 -33.17 16.84
CA GLU A 732 14.26 -32.91 18.23
C GLU A 732 15.43 -32.34 19.03
N MET A 733 16.65 -32.84 18.81
CA MET A 733 17.84 -32.32 19.47
C MET A 733 18.16 -30.88 19.03
N ALA A 734 18.04 -30.56 17.74
CA ALA A 734 18.25 -29.22 17.22
C ALA A 734 17.15 -28.23 17.67
N GLN A 735 15.89 -28.68 17.71
CA GLN A 735 14.76 -27.94 18.27
C GLN A 735 15.01 -27.62 19.74
N LYS A 736 15.43 -28.60 20.53
CA LYS A 736 15.77 -28.41 21.95
C LYS A 736 16.91 -27.41 22.13
N GLN A 737 17.94 -27.48 21.28
CA GLN A 737 19.05 -26.53 21.32
C GLN A 737 18.61 -25.09 21.00
N MET A 738 17.73 -24.92 20.01
CA MET A 738 17.16 -23.62 19.64
C MET A 738 16.29 -23.06 20.77
N LEU A 739 15.39 -23.88 21.35
CA LEU A 739 14.55 -23.48 22.49
C LEU A 739 15.39 -23.09 23.71
N SER A 740 16.46 -23.83 24.04
CA SER A 740 17.37 -23.50 25.14
C SER A 740 18.06 -22.14 24.99
N ARG A 741 18.19 -21.61 23.77
CA ARG A 741 18.73 -20.26 23.52
C ARG A 741 17.66 -19.17 23.61
N VAL A 742 16.42 -19.49 23.25
CA VAL A 742 15.31 -18.52 23.17
C VAL A 742 14.61 -18.36 24.51
N VAL A 743 14.31 -19.46 25.21
CA VAL A 743 13.55 -19.48 26.47
C VAL A 743 14.08 -18.52 27.56
N PRO A 744 15.40 -18.35 27.78
CA PRO A 744 15.89 -17.39 28.78
C PRO A 744 15.54 -15.92 28.50
N ASN A 745 15.17 -15.60 27.25
CA ASN A 745 14.98 -14.24 26.76
C ASN A 745 13.51 -13.83 26.60
N VAL A 746 12.57 -14.70 26.94
CA VAL A 746 11.12 -14.46 26.79
C VAL A 746 10.43 -14.39 28.15
N ASP A 747 9.35 -13.62 28.22
CA ASP A 747 8.58 -13.38 29.44
C ASP A 747 7.31 -14.24 29.49
N VAL A 748 6.77 -14.60 28.32
CA VAL A 748 5.58 -15.44 28.17
C VAL A 748 5.84 -16.55 27.17
N ILE A 749 5.42 -17.78 27.48
CA ILE A 749 5.38 -18.89 26.51
C ILE A 749 3.93 -19.39 26.38
N ILE A 750 3.43 -19.52 25.16
CA ILE A 750 2.12 -20.10 24.87
C ILE A 750 2.33 -21.36 24.04
N CYS A 751 1.94 -22.51 24.59
CA CYS A 751 2.12 -23.82 23.97
C CYS A 751 0.80 -24.33 23.39
N THR A 752 0.80 -24.63 22.09
CA THR A 752 -0.36 -25.16 21.36
C THR A 752 0.01 -26.36 20.47
N ALA A 753 1.16 -26.98 20.70
CA ALA A 753 1.67 -28.03 19.83
C ALA A 753 0.97 -29.37 20.16
N ALA A 754 0.20 -29.88 19.20
CA ALA A 754 -0.49 -31.16 19.33
C ALA A 754 -0.40 -31.94 18.01
N ILE A 755 -0.19 -33.26 18.12
CA ILE A 755 -0.18 -34.18 16.97
C ILE A 755 -1.41 -35.06 17.06
N HIS A 756 -2.18 -35.14 15.97
CA HIS A 756 -3.44 -35.87 15.97
C HIS A 756 -3.24 -37.35 16.29
N GLY A 757 -4.03 -37.88 17.24
CA GLY A 757 -3.97 -39.29 17.66
C GLY A 757 -2.76 -39.67 18.52
N LYS A 758 -1.88 -38.71 18.86
CA LYS A 758 -0.72 -38.92 19.71
C LYS A 758 -0.75 -37.97 20.92
N PRO A 759 -0.02 -38.30 21.99
CA PRO A 759 0.19 -37.35 23.06
C PRO A 759 0.97 -36.11 22.60
N SER A 760 0.77 -35.00 23.30
CA SER A 760 1.47 -33.75 22.99
C SER A 760 2.98 -33.84 23.30
N PRO A 761 3.87 -33.35 22.41
CA PRO A 761 5.31 -33.44 22.60
C PRO A 761 5.78 -32.55 23.76
N LYS A 762 6.75 -33.02 24.55
CA LYS A 762 7.37 -32.25 25.63
C LYS A 762 8.46 -31.33 25.08
N LEU A 763 8.11 -30.05 24.89
CA LEU A 763 8.98 -29.05 24.27
C LEU A 763 9.75 -28.22 25.30
N ILE A 764 9.15 -27.96 26.47
CA ILE A 764 9.74 -27.14 27.54
C ILE A 764 10.04 -28.00 28.76
N SER A 765 11.32 -28.15 29.09
CA SER A 765 11.78 -28.90 30.26
C SER A 765 11.91 -28.04 31.52
N ASN A 766 11.97 -28.67 32.70
CA ASN A 766 12.21 -27.99 33.97
C ASN A 766 13.54 -27.19 33.97
N ASP A 767 14.58 -27.72 33.32
CA ASP A 767 15.86 -27.01 33.17
C ASP A 767 15.71 -25.72 32.36
N MET A 768 14.88 -25.72 31.30
CA MET A 768 14.59 -24.51 30.53
C MET A 768 13.80 -23.50 31.36
N LEU A 769 12.79 -23.97 32.13
CA LEU A 769 12.01 -23.11 33.03
C LEU A 769 12.89 -22.43 34.08
N ALA A 770 13.90 -23.13 34.61
CA ALA A 770 14.85 -22.57 35.58
C ALA A 770 15.71 -21.42 35.01
N THR A 771 15.83 -21.30 33.68
CA THR A 771 16.56 -20.19 33.03
C THR A 771 15.70 -18.96 32.75
N MET A 772 14.38 -19.08 32.87
CA MET A 772 13.47 -17.94 32.69
C MET A 772 13.57 -16.97 33.85
N ARG A 773 13.15 -15.71 33.61
CA ARG A 773 13.10 -14.69 34.67
C ARG A 773 11.99 -15.04 35.66
N PRO A 774 12.21 -14.89 36.99
CA PRO A 774 11.13 -15.03 37.96
C PRO A 774 9.97 -14.08 37.64
N GLY A 775 8.74 -14.58 37.73
CA GLY A 775 7.51 -13.88 37.34
C GLY A 775 7.11 -14.05 35.88
N SER A 776 7.88 -14.79 35.07
CA SER A 776 7.46 -15.20 33.71
C SER A 776 6.26 -16.14 33.77
N VAL A 777 5.50 -16.21 32.67
CA VAL A 777 4.26 -17.00 32.59
C VAL A 777 4.30 -17.98 31.44
N VAL A 778 3.80 -19.19 31.66
CA VAL A 778 3.64 -20.21 30.61
C VAL A 778 2.19 -20.66 30.58
N ILE A 779 1.55 -20.58 29.41
CA ILE A 779 0.21 -21.11 29.16
C ILE A 779 0.33 -22.37 28.31
N ASP A 780 -0.18 -23.49 28.81
CA ASP A 780 -0.15 -24.77 28.10
C ASP A 780 -1.57 -25.17 27.68
N LEU A 781 -1.92 -24.93 26.41
CA LEU A 781 -3.22 -25.30 25.84
C LEU A 781 -3.28 -26.77 25.45
N ALA A 782 -2.14 -27.47 25.43
CA ALA A 782 -2.06 -28.86 25.03
C ALA A 782 -2.31 -29.83 26.21
N THR A 783 -2.64 -29.33 27.41
CA THR A 783 -2.94 -30.17 28.58
C THR A 783 -4.19 -31.04 28.38
N GLU A 784 -5.08 -30.63 27.47
CA GLU A 784 -6.28 -31.38 27.12
C GLU A 784 -5.98 -32.71 26.39
N PHE A 785 -4.85 -32.78 25.67
CA PHE A 785 -4.46 -33.88 24.78
C PHE A 785 -3.38 -34.81 25.37
N GLY A 786 -3.32 -34.95 26.71
CA GLY A 786 -2.39 -35.80 27.44
C GLY A 786 -3.00 -37.11 27.98
N ASP A 787 -2.14 -38.03 28.44
CA ASP A 787 -2.59 -39.19 29.21
C ASP A 787 -3.00 -38.76 30.63
N ARG A 788 -4.29 -38.47 30.78
CA ARG A 788 -4.92 -38.08 32.05
C ARG A 788 -4.78 -39.15 33.15
N ARG A 789 -4.51 -40.41 32.81
CA ARG A 789 -4.33 -41.49 33.81
C ARG A 789 -2.94 -41.48 34.44
N SER A 790 -1.96 -40.89 33.76
CA SER A 790 -0.54 -40.86 34.16
C SER A 790 -0.08 -39.50 34.68
N ASN A 791 -1.00 -38.55 34.90
CA ASN A 791 -0.72 -37.14 35.21
C ASN A 791 0.30 -36.51 34.25
N TRP A 792 0.22 -36.92 32.98
CA TRP A 792 1.18 -36.57 31.93
C TRP A 792 0.41 -35.92 30.77
N GLY A 793 0.44 -34.59 30.70
CA GLY A 793 -0.19 -33.82 29.62
C GLY A 793 0.48 -32.47 29.39
N GLY A 794 0.22 -31.86 28.23
CA GLY A 794 0.77 -30.55 27.87
C GLY A 794 2.18 -30.59 27.25
N ASN A 795 2.60 -29.49 26.65
CA ASN A 795 3.94 -29.35 26.08
C ASN A 795 5.03 -29.06 27.13
N VAL A 796 4.65 -28.77 28.37
CA VAL A 796 5.56 -28.36 29.45
C VAL A 796 5.70 -29.47 30.50
N GLU A 797 6.91 -29.71 31.00
CA GLU A 797 7.14 -30.61 32.13
C GLU A 797 6.53 -30.03 33.42
N GLY A 798 5.73 -30.83 34.14
CA GLY A 798 5.08 -30.39 35.38
C GLY A 798 3.82 -29.52 35.18
N SER A 799 3.32 -29.37 33.95
CA SER A 799 2.08 -28.64 33.67
C SER A 799 0.86 -29.28 34.34
N PRO A 800 0.03 -28.52 35.08
CA PRO A 800 -1.19 -29.06 35.68
C PRO A 800 -2.24 -29.33 34.59
N THR A 801 -3.09 -30.35 34.77
CA THR A 801 -4.16 -30.63 33.77
C THR A 801 -5.15 -29.47 33.69
N ASP A 802 -5.60 -29.01 34.85
CA ASP A 802 -6.42 -27.81 35.05
C ASP A 802 -5.94 -27.09 36.32
N GLY A 803 -5.55 -25.83 36.19
CA GLY A 803 -5.10 -25.01 37.32
C GLY A 803 -3.81 -24.24 37.02
N GLU A 804 -3.18 -23.82 38.11
CA GLU A 804 -1.94 -23.06 38.10
C GLU A 804 -0.96 -23.72 39.06
N THR A 805 0.31 -23.78 38.66
CA THR A 805 1.42 -24.20 39.51
C THR A 805 2.59 -23.26 39.33
N GLN A 806 3.52 -23.24 40.27
CA GLN A 806 4.72 -22.42 40.19
C GLN A 806 5.96 -23.32 40.22
N ILE A 807 6.81 -23.20 39.21
CA ILE A 807 8.06 -23.96 39.09
C ILE A 807 9.19 -22.95 38.85
N HIS A 808 10.23 -22.99 39.70
CA HIS A 808 11.37 -22.06 39.61
C HIS A 808 11.02 -20.56 39.54
N GLY A 809 9.89 -20.15 40.13
CA GLY A 809 9.41 -18.77 40.09
C GLY A 809 8.67 -18.39 38.80
N VAL A 810 8.47 -19.34 37.87
CA VAL A 810 7.64 -19.20 36.67
C VAL A 810 6.25 -19.73 36.98
N THR A 811 5.22 -18.98 36.61
CA THR A 811 3.82 -19.40 36.73
C THR A 811 3.42 -20.23 35.51
N ILE A 812 2.97 -21.46 35.73
CA ILE A 812 2.52 -22.35 34.66
C ILE A 812 1.02 -22.58 34.81
N ILE A 813 0.27 -22.21 33.79
CA ILE A 813 -1.18 -22.29 33.75
C ILE A 813 -1.56 -23.35 32.70
N GLY A 814 -2.15 -24.44 33.20
CA GLY A 814 -2.76 -25.46 32.36
C GLY A 814 -4.28 -25.32 32.43
N ARG A 815 -4.94 -25.20 31.29
CA ARG A 815 -6.40 -25.07 31.21
C ARG A 815 -6.92 -25.95 30.10
N SER A 816 -7.58 -27.05 30.46
CA SER A 816 -8.44 -27.74 29.52
C SER A 816 -9.60 -26.84 29.15
N ARG A 817 -9.89 -26.75 27.85
CA ARG A 817 -11.00 -25.93 27.33
C ARG A 817 -11.04 -24.50 27.85
N ILE A 818 -9.91 -23.79 27.76
CA ILE A 818 -9.76 -22.41 28.27
C ILE A 818 -10.82 -21.44 27.69
N GLU A 819 -11.39 -21.74 26.52
CA GLU A 819 -12.48 -20.96 25.92
C GLU A 819 -13.74 -20.89 26.80
N THR A 820 -13.92 -21.84 27.72
CA THR A 820 -15.05 -21.87 28.68
C THR A 820 -15.02 -20.73 29.69
N GLN A 821 -13.88 -20.03 29.83
CA GLN A 821 -13.78 -18.78 30.60
C GLN A 821 -14.42 -17.58 29.87
N MET A 822 -14.85 -17.77 28.63
CA MET A 822 -15.64 -16.82 27.85
C MET A 822 -16.93 -17.49 27.35
N PRO A 823 -17.81 -17.95 28.27
CA PRO A 823 -18.91 -18.84 27.92
C PRO A 823 -19.93 -18.19 26.99
N THR A 824 -20.15 -16.87 27.11
CA THR A 824 -21.00 -16.09 26.21
C THR A 824 -20.46 -16.09 24.78
N GLN A 825 -19.19 -15.69 24.58
CA GLN A 825 -18.56 -15.62 23.26
C GLN A 825 -18.40 -17.02 22.63
N ALA A 826 -18.03 -18.02 23.44
CA ALA A 826 -17.89 -19.40 22.99
C ALA A 826 -19.25 -19.97 22.54
N SER A 827 -20.31 -19.76 23.32
CA SER A 827 -21.67 -20.16 22.94
C SER A 827 -22.11 -19.48 21.65
N GLU A 828 -21.79 -18.20 21.49
CA GLU A 828 -22.13 -17.44 20.30
C GLU A 828 -21.42 -17.94 19.03
N LEU A 829 -20.12 -18.26 19.11
CA LEU A 829 -19.39 -18.84 17.98
C LEU A 829 -19.92 -20.24 17.65
N PHE A 830 -20.14 -21.08 18.67
CA PHE A 830 -20.75 -22.39 18.49
C PHE A 830 -22.13 -22.28 17.82
N SER A 831 -22.96 -21.34 18.28
CA SER A 831 -24.29 -21.05 17.71
C SER A 831 -24.23 -20.59 16.26
N MET A 832 -23.19 -19.84 15.90
CA MET A 832 -22.95 -19.41 14.53
C MET A 832 -22.63 -20.60 13.64
N ASN A 833 -21.75 -21.51 14.08
CA ASN A 833 -21.45 -22.75 13.35
C ASN A 833 -22.71 -23.62 13.23
N MET A 834 -23.50 -23.75 14.30
CA MET A 834 -24.76 -24.53 14.28
C MET A 834 -25.80 -23.92 13.35
N SER A 835 -25.92 -22.59 13.32
CA SER A 835 -26.83 -21.90 12.40
C SER A 835 -26.41 -22.10 10.94
N ASN A 836 -25.11 -22.05 10.67
CA ASN A 836 -24.57 -22.33 9.33
C ASN A 836 -24.79 -23.79 8.93
N LEU A 837 -24.64 -24.74 9.87
CA LEU A 837 -24.90 -26.16 9.63
C LEU A 837 -26.39 -26.43 9.35
N LEU A 838 -27.30 -25.82 10.11
CA LEU A 838 -28.74 -25.93 9.85
C LEU A 838 -29.15 -25.31 8.52
N GLU A 839 -28.45 -24.27 8.07
CA GLU A 839 -28.62 -23.68 6.74
C GLU A 839 -28.09 -24.61 5.63
N GLU A 840 -26.93 -25.23 5.84
CA GLU A 840 -26.34 -26.24 4.92
C GLU A 840 -27.26 -27.47 4.77
N LEU A 841 -28.04 -27.78 5.81
CA LEU A 841 -29.08 -28.82 5.79
C LEU A 841 -30.36 -28.39 5.06
N GLY A 842 -30.43 -27.18 4.50
CA GLY A 842 -31.55 -26.66 3.71
C GLY A 842 -32.52 -25.75 4.49
N GLY A 843 -32.16 -25.31 5.70
CA GLY A 843 -33.03 -24.54 6.57
C GLY A 843 -34.29 -25.31 6.97
N GLY A 844 -35.26 -24.66 7.60
CA GLY A 844 -36.51 -25.30 8.02
C GLY A 844 -37.39 -25.73 6.84
N GLU A 845 -37.36 -24.99 5.72
CA GLU A 845 -38.22 -25.25 4.56
C GLU A 845 -37.81 -26.49 3.75
N ASN A 846 -36.51 -26.64 3.46
CA ASN A 846 -35.99 -27.73 2.62
C ASN A 846 -35.08 -28.70 3.40
N PHE A 847 -35.33 -28.82 4.71
CA PHE A 847 -34.49 -29.59 5.63
C PHE A 847 -34.31 -31.05 5.19
N ARG A 848 -33.08 -31.46 4.86
CA ARG A 848 -32.74 -32.85 4.49
C ARG A 848 -31.29 -33.21 4.83
N ILE A 849 -31.08 -34.48 5.23
CA ILE A 849 -29.74 -35.05 5.42
C ILE A 849 -29.30 -35.64 4.07
N ASP A 850 -28.56 -34.85 3.30
CA ASP A 850 -28.07 -35.24 1.98
C ASP A 850 -26.66 -35.82 2.05
N LEU A 851 -26.52 -37.16 2.06
CA LEU A 851 -25.23 -37.84 2.12
C LEU A 851 -24.40 -37.73 0.82
N THR A 852 -24.94 -37.09 -0.24
CA THR A 852 -24.14 -36.70 -1.41
C THR A 852 -23.36 -35.41 -1.15
N ASN A 853 -23.78 -34.61 -0.16
CA ASN A 853 -23.02 -33.46 0.32
C ASN A 853 -21.86 -33.96 1.19
N GLU A 854 -20.62 -33.73 0.73
CA GLU A 854 -19.41 -34.17 1.42
C GLU A 854 -19.27 -33.61 2.85
N VAL A 855 -19.78 -32.39 3.10
CA VAL A 855 -19.79 -31.79 4.44
C VAL A 855 -20.70 -32.58 5.39
N ILE A 856 -21.93 -32.83 4.96
CA ILE A 856 -22.94 -33.56 5.76
C ILE A 856 -22.53 -35.02 5.90
N LYS A 857 -21.95 -35.63 4.86
CA LYS A 857 -21.43 -36.99 4.88
C LYS A 857 -20.30 -37.15 5.91
N GLY A 858 -19.37 -36.20 5.98
CA GLY A 858 -18.28 -36.23 6.97
C GLY A 858 -18.78 -36.12 8.42
N LEU A 859 -19.77 -35.25 8.63
CA LEU A 859 -20.40 -35.04 9.95
C LEU A 859 -21.28 -36.24 10.38
N CYS A 860 -21.91 -36.95 9.45
CA CYS A 860 -22.93 -37.94 9.75
C CYS A 860 -22.32 -39.25 10.26
N CYS A 861 -22.37 -39.47 11.58
CA CYS A 861 -21.81 -40.66 12.20
C CYS A 861 -22.82 -41.80 12.35
N VAL A 862 -24.11 -41.48 12.47
CA VAL A 862 -25.22 -42.43 12.44
C VAL A 862 -26.31 -41.88 11.53
N HIS A 863 -26.81 -42.69 10.60
CA HIS A 863 -27.88 -42.32 9.68
C HIS A 863 -29.03 -43.32 9.80
N GLU A 864 -30.21 -42.84 10.22
CA GLU A 864 -31.45 -43.65 10.31
C GLU A 864 -31.28 -44.99 11.05
N GLY A 865 -30.51 -45.00 12.14
CA GLY A 865 -30.25 -46.21 12.93
C GLY A 865 -29.13 -47.12 12.40
N ARG A 866 -28.32 -46.65 11.46
CA ARG A 866 -27.11 -47.35 10.97
C ARG A 866 -25.88 -46.51 11.22
N VAL A 867 -24.81 -47.10 11.76
CA VAL A 867 -23.53 -46.41 11.89
C VAL A 867 -22.97 -46.17 10.49
N SER A 868 -22.71 -44.90 10.16
CA SER A 868 -22.19 -44.45 8.86
C SER A 868 -20.76 -43.92 8.93
N TRP A 869 -20.23 -43.69 10.13
CA TRP A 869 -18.85 -43.25 10.33
C TRP A 869 -17.85 -44.36 10.02
N ALA A 870 -16.75 -44.00 9.37
CA ALA A 870 -15.58 -44.86 9.20
C ALA A 870 -14.32 -44.05 9.56
N PRO A 871 -13.31 -44.67 10.20
CA PRO A 871 -12.05 -44.00 10.44
C PRO A 871 -11.40 -43.62 9.10
N PRO A 872 -10.83 -42.41 8.99
CA PRO A 872 -10.15 -41.97 7.77
C PRO A 872 -9.00 -42.94 7.44
N GLU A 873 -8.92 -43.41 6.18
CA GLU A 873 -7.82 -44.27 5.74
C GLU A 873 -6.49 -43.52 5.87
N PRO A 874 -5.43 -44.15 6.41
CA PRO A 874 -4.10 -43.56 6.40
C PRO A 874 -3.67 -43.36 4.95
N LEU A 875 -3.44 -42.11 4.55
CA LEU A 875 -3.06 -41.76 3.19
C LEU A 875 -1.82 -42.56 2.77
N PRO A 876 -1.84 -43.22 1.60
CA PRO A 876 -0.69 -44.01 1.13
C PRO A 876 0.51 -43.10 0.89
N ARG A 877 1.70 -43.53 1.33
CA ARG A 877 2.97 -42.84 1.06
C ARG A 877 3.18 -42.73 -0.46
N ARG A 878 2.90 -41.57 -1.04
CA ARG A 878 3.28 -41.26 -2.41
C ARG A 878 4.69 -40.66 -2.42
N PRO A 879 5.60 -41.07 -3.33
CA PRO A 879 6.81 -40.29 -3.59
C PRO A 879 6.40 -38.88 -4.01
N PRO A 880 7.22 -37.85 -3.68
CA PRO A 880 6.84 -36.45 -3.78
C PRO A 880 6.35 -36.16 -5.19
N THR A 881 5.04 -35.94 -5.30
CA THR A 881 4.45 -35.44 -6.53
C THR A 881 4.66 -33.94 -6.48
N PRO A 882 5.35 -33.32 -7.44
CA PRO A 882 5.59 -31.89 -7.40
C PRO A 882 4.23 -31.19 -7.30
N SER A 883 4.07 -30.44 -6.21
CA SER A 883 2.91 -29.58 -6.01
C SER A 883 2.71 -28.72 -7.26
N PRO A 884 1.46 -28.46 -7.69
CA PRO A 884 1.22 -27.47 -8.71
C PRO A 884 1.62 -26.13 -8.10
N ARG A 885 2.89 -25.76 -8.31
CA ARG A 885 3.32 -24.38 -8.24
C ARG A 885 2.40 -23.66 -9.22
N SER A 886 1.42 -22.95 -8.70
CA SER A 886 1.08 -21.65 -9.26
C SER A 886 2.30 -20.75 -9.03
N SER A 887 3.41 -21.07 -9.71
CA SER A 887 4.34 -20.05 -10.09
C SER A 887 3.52 -19.03 -10.88
N PRO A 888 3.75 -17.72 -10.68
CA PRO A 888 3.38 -16.77 -11.71
C PRO A 888 3.88 -17.37 -13.02
N ARG A 889 2.99 -17.54 -14.01
CA ARG A 889 3.35 -18.02 -15.33
C ARG A 889 4.61 -17.23 -15.70
N LEU A 890 5.75 -17.91 -15.77
CA LEU A 890 7.02 -17.27 -16.09
C LEU A 890 6.77 -16.52 -17.38
N VAL A 891 6.70 -15.19 -17.26
CA VAL A 891 7.01 -14.32 -18.39
C VAL A 891 8.31 -14.92 -18.91
N PRO A 892 8.37 -15.39 -20.17
CA PRO A 892 9.62 -15.91 -20.70
C PRO A 892 10.69 -14.87 -20.36
N PRO A 893 11.80 -15.26 -19.71
CA PRO A 893 12.81 -14.28 -19.33
C PRO A 893 13.11 -13.50 -20.59
N LYS A 894 12.85 -12.19 -20.55
CA LYS A 894 13.26 -11.25 -21.59
C LYS A 894 14.70 -11.64 -21.87
N GLU A 895 15.02 -12.12 -23.08
CA GLU A 895 16.38 -12.55 -23.41
C GLU A 895 17.30 -11.46 -22.89
N VAL A 896 18.09 -11.78 -21.87
CA VAL A 896 18.97 -10.80 -21.25
C VAL A 896 19.93 -10.44 -22.36
N SER A 897 19.81 -9.21 -22.86
CA SER A 897 20.61 -8.72 -23.97
C SER A 897 22.08 -9.02 -23.67
N LEU A 898 22.85 -9.46 -24.67
CA LEU A 898 24.30 -9.65 -24.51
C LEU A 898 24.98 -8.42 -23.88
N LEU A 899 24.41 -7.23 -24.12
CA LEU A 899 24.83 -5.98 -23.49
C LEU A 899 24.57 -5.96 -21.97
N ASP A 900 23.43 -6.43 -21.48
CA ASP A 900 23.13 -6.48 -20.04
C ASP A 900 24.08 -7.44 -19.32
N GLN A 901 24.36 -8.61 -19.93
CA GLN A 901 25.36 -9.55 -19.40
C GLN A 901 26.77 -8.94 -19.39
N LEU A 902 27.16 -8.24 -20.46
CA LEU A 902 28.42 -7.51 -20.54
C LEU A 902 28.52 -6.41 -19.47
N VAL A 903 27.48 -5.59 -19.31
CA VAL A 903 27.47 -4.45 -18.36
C VAL A 903 27.54 -4.91 -16.90
N THR A 904 26.97 -6.08 -16.58
CA THR A 904 27.05 -6.68 -15.23
C THR A 904 28.35 -7.44 -14.95
N SER A 905 29.24 -7.58 -15.94
CA SER A 905 30.49 -8.35 -15.78
C SER A 905 31.59 -7.59 -15.03
N ASP A 906 32.41 -8.31 -14.27
CA ASP A 906 33.60 -7.76 -13.61
C ASP A 906 34.59 -7.16 -14.62
N ALA A 907 34.62 -7.69 -15.85
CA ALA A 907 35.44 -7.18 -16.94
C ALA A 907 34.98 -5.78 -17.38
N PHE A 908 33.67 -5.54 -17.48
CA PHE A 908 33.12 -4.22 -17.79
C PHE A 908 33.34 -3.25 -16.63
N PHE A 909 33.22 -3.69 -15.37
CA PHE A 909 33.57 -2.87 -14.22
C PHE A 909 35.05 -2.43 -14.25
N ALA A 910 35.97 -3.37 -14.50
CA ALA A 910 37.39 -3.06 -14.64
C ALA A 910 37.67 -2.14 -15.83
N MET A 911 37.04 -2.38 -16.98
CA MET A 911 37.14 -1.52 -18.16
C MET A 911 36.64 -0.10 -17.87
N SER A 912 35.49 0.03 -17.21
CA SER A 912 34.91 1.31 -16.81
C SER A 912 35.82 2.08 -15.86
N LEU A 913 36.46 1.39 -14.90
CA LEU A 913 37.44 1.99 -14.00
C LEU A 913 38.67 2.50 -14.77
N VAL A 914 39.20 1.71 -15.71
CA VAL A 914 40.32 2.12 -16.56
C VAL A 914 39.95 3.29 -17.46
N CYS A 915 38.77 3.25 -18.11
CA CYS A 915 38.27 4.36 -18.93
C CYS A 915 38.07 5.63 -18.11
N THR A 916 37.52 5.52 -16.89
CA THR A 916 37.32 6.65 -15.98
C THR A 916 38.66 7.23 -15.53
N ALA A 917 39.63 6.39 -15.16
CA ALA A 917 40.97 6.83 -14.79
C ALA A 917 41.72 7.49 -15.97
N ALA A 918 41.60 6.92 -17.17
CA ALA A 918 42.18 7.49 -18.39
C ALA A 918 41.52 8.83 -18.74
N PHE A 919 40.20 8.94 -18.64
CA PHE A 919 39.47 10.18 -18.87
C PHE A 919 39.83 11.25 -17.84
N ALA A 920 39.89 10.91 -16.56
CA ALA A 920 40.33 11.82 -15.51
C ALA A 920 41.79 12.27 -15.71
N GLY A 921 42.68 11.36 -16.11
CA GLY A 921 44.06 11.66 -16.47
C GLY A 921 44.14 12.61 -17.68
N LEU A 922 43.34 12.38 -18.72
CA LEU A 922 43.26 13.25 -19.89
C LEU A 922 42.78 14.65 -19.53
N LEU A 923 41.72 14.77 -18.72
CA LEU A 923 41.23 16.06 -18.23
C LEU A 923 42.29 16.79 -17.39
N GLY A 924 43.02 16.07 -16.54
CA GLY A 924 44.10 16.63 -15.72
C GLY A 924 45.29 17.17 -16.52
N VAL A 925 45.51 16.66 -17.74
CA VAL A 925 46.59 17.13 -18.65
C VAL A 925 46.11 18.25 -19.57
N THR A 926 44.81 18.28 -19.92
CA THR A 926 44.25 19.20 -20.92
C THR A 926 43.67 20.49 -20.34
N LEU A 927 43.10 20.42 -19.13
CA LEU A 927 42.42 21.55 -18.49
C LEU A 927 43.30 22.32 -17.51
N LYS A 928 43.03 23.62 -17.35
CA LYS A 928 43.65 24.46 -16.32
C LYS A 928 43.12 24.09 -14.93
N ALA A 929 43.85 24.49 -13.87
CA ALA A 929 43.46 24.21 -12.49
C ALA A 929 42.05 24.70 -12.12
N LEU A 930 41.66 25.88 -12.62
CA LEU A 930 40.32 26.44 -12.40
C LEU A 930 39.23 25.62 -13.12
N GLU A 931 39.46 25.29 -14.39
CA GLU A 931 38.54 24.47 -15.20
C GLU A 931 38.38 23.08 -14.56
N LEU A 932 39.48 22.45 -14.12
CA LEU A 932 39.46 21.17 -13.42
C LEU A 932 38.67 21.23 -12.10
N GLN A 933 38.81 22.33 -11.35
CA GLN A 933 38.02 22.56 -10.13
C GLN A 933 36.52 22.64 -10.45
N GLN A 934 36.14 23.39 -11.48
CA GLN A 934 34.74 23.55 -11.89
C GLN A 934 34.13 22.21 -12.38
N PHE A 935 34.89 21.43 -13.16
CA PHE A 935 34.49 20.07 -13.54
C PHE A 935 34.33 19.13 -12.35
N THR A 936 35.20 19.25 -11.34
CA THR A 936 35.08 18.48 -10.09
C THR A 936 33.79 18.86 -9.35
N LEU A 937 33.45 20.15 -9.29
CA LEU A 937 32.20 20.62 -8.67
C LEU A 937 30.96 20.11 -9.43
N LEU A 938 30.98 20.16 -10.76
CA LEU A 938 29.95 19.57 -11.61
C LEU A 938 29.77 18.07 -11.28
N ALA A 939 30.85 17.29 -11.32
CA ALA A 939 30.80 15.84 -11.08
C ALA A 939 30.24 15.49 -9.69
N LEU A 940 30.78 16.11 -8.64
CA LEU A 940 30.30 15.88 -7.26
C LEU A 940 28.85 16.31 -7.09
N SER A 941 28.45 17.43 -7.69
CA SER A 941 27.07 17.92 -7.58
C SER A 941 26.07 17.04 -8.33
N LEU A 942 26.47 16.43 -9.46
CA LEU A 942 25.65 15.43 -10.15
C LEU A 942 25.40 14.21 -9.26
N ILE A 943 26.44 13.71 -8.59
CA ILE A 943 26.35 12.58 -7.64
C ILE A 943 25.46 12.93 -6.44
N VAL A 944 25.65 14.11 -5.85
CA VAL A 944 24.83 14.55 -4.71
C VAL A 944 23.37 14.72 -5.12
N GLY A 945 23.09 15.30 -6.30
CA GLY A 945 21.74 15.41 -6.83
C GLY A 945 21.11 14.04 -7.07
N TYR A 946 21.91 13.06 -7.52
CA TYR A 946 21.46 11.69 -7.69
C TYR A 946 20.92 11.08 -6.41
N TYR A 947 21.72 11.10 -5.34
CA TYR A 947 21.30 10.53 -4.06
C TYR A 947 20.22 11.35 -3.35
N SER A 948 20.18 12.67 -3.58
CA SER A 948 19.18 13.54 -2.95
C SER A 948 17.77 13.23 -3.45
N VAL A 949 17.62 12.95 -4.76
CA VAL A 949 16.30 12.68 -5.36
C VAL A 949 15.82 11.25 -5.16
N TRP A 950 16.72 10.27 -5.16
CA TRP A 950 16.35 8.88 -4.86
C TRP A 950 15.73 8.68 -3.47
N SER A 951 15.98 9.62 -2.55
CA SER A 951 15.40 9.62 -1.21
C SER A 951 14.03 10.28 -1.09
N VAL A 952 13.51 10.87 -2.19
CA VAL A 952 12.21 11.56 -2.21
C VAL A 952 11.09 10.55 -2.40
N THR A 953 10.07 10.62 -1.55
CA THR A 953 8.88 9.77 -1.70
C THR A 953 8.09 10.16 -2.96
N PRO A 954 7.57 9.19 -3.74
CA PRO A 954 6.73 9.45 -4.92
C PRO A 954 5.61 10.49 -4.74
N ALA A 955 5.00 10.54 -3.56
CA ALA A 955 3.98 11.52 -3.22
C ALA A 955 4.46 12.99 -3.28
N LEU A 956 5.76 13.23 -3.15
CA LEU A 956 6.40 14.54 -3.11
C LEU A 956 7.13 14.88 -4.42
N HIS A 957 6.99 14.08 -5.48
CA HIS A 957 7.62 14.37 -6.78
C HIS A 957 7.10 15.67 -7.45
N THR A 958 5.81 16.00 -7.33
CA THR A 958 5.27 17.29 -7.81
C THR A 958 5.92 18.47 -7.05
N PRO A 959 5.91 18.48 -5.71
CA PRO A 959 6.69 19.42 -4.89
C PRO A 959 8.17 19.53 -5.26
N LEU A 960 8.83 18.40 -5.53
CA LEU A 960 10.22 18.36 -5.96
C LEU A 960 10.43 19.09 -7.29
N MET A 961 9.56 18.88 -8.28
CA MET A 961 9.63 19.63 -9.55
C MET A 961 9.44 21.13 -9.33
N SER A 962 8.52 21.52 -8.44
CA SER A 962 8.29 22.93 -8.13
C SER A 962 9.48 23.58 -7.41
N VAL A 963 10.10 22.89 -6.44
CA VAL A 963 11.28 23.41 -5.72
C VAL A 963 12.50 23.48 -6.63
N THR A 964 12.74 22.46 -7.45
CA THR A 964 13.87 22.46 -8.40
C THR A 964 13.72 23.57 -9.43
N ASN A 965 12.50 23.83 -9.89
CA ASN A 965 12.19 25.01 -10.69
C ASN A 965 12.44 26.32 -9.94
N ALA A 966 12.03 26.45 -8.67
CA ALA A 966 12.31 27.66 -7.89
C ALA A 966 13.83 27.89 -7.71
N LEU A 967 14.58 26.80 -7.49
CA LEU A 967 16.03 26.80 -7.35
C LEU A 967 16.74 27.14 -8.66
N SER A 968 16.23 26.76 -9.83
CA SER A 968 16.84 27.11 -11.12
C SER A 968 16.75 28.60 -11.43
N GLY A 969 15.89 29.33 -10.72
CA GLY A 969 15.91 30.80 -10.65
C GLY A 969 17.23 31.40 -10.15
N VAL A 970 18.16 30.59 -9.61
CA VAL A 970 19.52 31.01 -9.23
C VAL A 970 20.29 31.65 -10.38
N ILE A 971 19.89 31.41 -11.64
CA ILE A 971 20.40 32.12 -12.83
C ILE A 971 20.28 33.65 -12.70
N ILE A 972 19.46 34.18 -11.78
CA ILE A 972 19.44 35.59 -11.39
C ILE A 972 20.85 36.11 -11.05
N ILE A 973 21.68 35.29 -10.40
CA ILE A 973 23.08 35.64 -10.06
C ILE A 973 23.87 35.91 -11.33
N GLY A 974 23.66 35.10 -12.37
CA GLY A 974 24.32 35.30 -13.66
C GLY A 974 23.92 36.63 -14.29
N SER A 975 22.62 36.96 -14.28
CA SER A 975 22.15 38.24 -14.79
C SER A 975 22.65 39.45 -13.99
N MET A 976 22.78 39.33 -12.66
CA MET A 976 23.28 40.41 -11.80
C MET A 976 24.75 40.75 -12.07
N LEU A 977 25.56 39.79 -12.53
CA LEU A 977 26.96 40.01 -12.86
C LEU A 977 27.16 40.71 -14.22
N GLU A 978 26.08 40.86 -14.99
CA GLU A 978 26.10 41.24 -16.41
C GLU A 978 25.41 42.59 -16.69
N TYR A 979 25.13 43.42 -15.68
CA TYR A 979 24.46 44.72 -15.88
C TYR A 979 25.30 45.75 -16.65
N GLY A 980 26.62 45.57 -16.67
CA GLY A 980 27.55 46.45 -17.39
C GLY A 980 27.57 47.90 -16.89
N PRO A 981 28.34 48.79 -17.53
CA PRO A 981 28.53 50.18 -17.09
C PRO A 981 27.43 51.15 -17.58
N SER A 982 26.60 50.74 -18.56
CA SER A 982 25.53 51.57 -19.13
C SER A 982 24.24 50.78 -19.25
N ALA A 983 23.20 51.26 -18.55
CA ALA A 983 21.86 50.68 -18.53
C ALA A 983 21.14 50.67 -19.90
N THR A 984 21.68 51.36 -20.91
CA THR A 984 21.11 51.43 -22.28
C THR A 984 21.80 50.50 -23.27
N SER A 985 22.86 49.81 -22.87
CA SER A 985 23.54 48.83 -23.74
C SER A 985 22.68 47.59 -23.97
N ALA A 986 22.83 46.96 -25.14
CA ALA A 986 22.07 45.74 -25.47
C ALA A 986 22.33 44.59 -24.47
N SER A 987 23.57 44.47 -23.98
CA SER A 987 23.95 43.52 -22.92
C SER A 987 23.21 43.83 -21.60
N ALA A 988 23.23 45.09 -21.14
CA ALA A 988 22.51 45.49 -19.92
C ALA A 988 20.99 45.22 -20.02
N ILE A 989 20.38 45.50 -21.18
CA ILE A 989 18.94 45.22 -21.41
C ILE A 989 18.68 43.71 -21.33
N CYS A 990 19.52 42.88 -21.94
CA CYS A 990 19.39 41.43 -21.85
C CYS A 990 19.53 40.93 -20.40
N ALA A 991 20.50 41.46 -19.66
CA ALA A 991 20.71 41.12 -18.25
C ALA A 991 19.52 41.54 -17.36
N LEU A 992 18.95 42.73 -17.55
CA LEU A 992 17.75 43.17 -16.83
C LEU A 992 16.53 42.30 -17.17
N CYS A 993 16.32 41.97 -18.45
CA CYS A 993 15.28 41.03 -18.85
C CYS A 993 15.49 39.64 -18.24
N ALA A 994 16.72 39.14 -18.17
CA ALA A 994 17.05 37.89 -17.49
C ALA A 994 16.75 37.95 -15.98
N THR A 995 17.07 39.06 -15.31
CA THR A 995 16.69 39.29 -13.90
C THR A 995 15.17 39.25 -13.74
N PHE A 996 14.43 39.87 -14.66
CA PHE A 996 12.96 39.90 -14.62
C PHE A 996 12.36 38.49 -14.66
N PHE A 997 12.76 37.66 -15.63
CA PHE A 997 12.26 36.29 -15.77
C PHE A 997 12.71 35.38 -14.62
N SER A 998 13.95 35.54 -14.16
CA SER A 998 14.46 34.78 -13.01
C SER A 998 13.68 35.11 -11.73
N SER A 999 13.35 36.38 -11.52
CA SER A 999 12.56 36.83 -10.38
C SER A 999 11.16 36.24 -10.34
N LEU A 1000 10.47 36.24 -11.49
CA LEU A 1000 9.15 35.65 -11.65
C LEU A 1000 9.19 34.17 -11.24
N ASN A 1001 10.22 33.47 -11.71
CA ASN A 1001 10.42 32.06 -11.42
C ASN A 1001 10.74 31.78 -9.94
N ILE A 1002 11.63 32.56 -9.31
CA ILE A 1002 11.96 32.43 -7.88
C ILE A 1002 10.70 32.62 -7.03
N ALA A 1003 10.03 33.77 -7.19
CA ALA A 1003 8.90 34.14 -6.35
C ALA A 1003 7.70 33.20 -6.57
N GLY A 1004 7.37 32.93 -7.84
CA GLY A 1004 6.31 31.99 -8.20
C GLY A 1004 6.62 30.57 -7.72
N GLY A 1005 7.80 30.04 -8.06
CA GLY A 1005 8.19 28.66 -7.73
C GLY A 1005 8.20 28.37 -6.23
N PHE A 1006 8.82 29.23 -5.41
CA PHE A 1006 8.83 29.03 -3.96
C PHE A 1006 7.43 29.16 -3.34
N TYR A 1007 6.61 30.10 -3.84
CA TYR A 1007 5.24 30.27 -3.36
C TYR A 1007 4.35 29.07 -3.70
N VAL A 1008 4.40 28.59 -4.94
CA VAL A 1008 3.70 27.36 -5.35
C VAL A 1008 4.12 26.19 -4.45
N THR A 1009 5.43 26.02 -4.25
CA THR A 1009 5.96 24.92 -3.42
C THR A 1009 5.41 25.04 -2.00
N GLN A 1010 5.44 26.24 -1.41
CA GLN A 1010 4.88 26.49 -0.10
C GLN A 1010 3.39 26.13 -0.02
N ARG A 1011 2.61 26.51 -1.02
CA ARG A 1011 1.17 26.21 -1.11
C ARG A 1011 0.92 24.69 -1.17
N MET A 1012 1.73 23.97 -1.95
CA MET A 1012 1.67 22.50 -1.99
C MET A 1012 2.00 21.85 -0.64
N MET A 1013 3.05 22.32 0.03
CA MET A 1013 3.46 21.80 1.33
C MET A 1013 2.48 22.09 2.46
N GLN A 1014 1.67 23.14 2.35
CA GLN A 1014 0.64 23.45 3.34
C GLN A 1014 -0.54 22.47 3.30
N MET A 1015 -0.82 21.84 2.15
CA MET A 1015 -1.95 20.93 1.98
C MET A 1015 -1.70 19.53 2.54
N PHE A 1016 -0.44 19.09 2.65
CA PHE A 1016 -0.11 17.81 3.27
C PHE A 1016 -0.36 17.89 4.78
N GLN A 1017 -1.50 17.35 5.22
CA GLN A 1017 -1.85 17.27 6.63
C GLN A 1017 -1.02 16.19 7.33
N ILE A 1018 -0.42 16.56 8.46
CA ILE A 1018 0.30 15.67 9.38
C ILE A 1018 -0.54 15.67 10.67
N ALA A 1019 -1.66 14.97 10.65
CA ALA A 1019 -2.54 14.77 11.80
C ALA A 1019 -2.86 13.28 11.92
#